data_AF-A0A4D7CSI7-F1
#
_entry.id   AF-A0A4D7CSI7-F1
#
_cell.length_a   1.000
_cell.length_b   1.000
_cell.length_c   1.000
_cell.angle_alpha   90.00
_cell.angle_beta   90.00
_cell.angle_gamma   90.00
#
_symmetry.space_group_name_H-M   'P 1'
#
loop_
_entity.id
_entity.type
_entity.pdbx_description
1 polymer ?
#
loop_
_entity_poly.entity_id
_entity_poly.type
_entity_poly.pdbx_seq_one_letter_code
_entity_poly.pdbx_strand_id
1 'polypeptide(L)'
;MKKKVLRNAVYFSVIGSFIASDLSGITAIAAEETSTEDTTTEATETIKSEVLPDVTLSESIENETDTNSIEQSNLPKVENDEFDEDSVAPSQLNKQTTSNVLATSEEIVASGIDGTVPWTIYKDGRLVMGPGEMENVEGNYTKEWRHYNYSNIVTSIEFTGELLLPENCSSLFKDFSELTEMKGLHYLNAENVTDVYGMFYELPKLFELDLSNFNASKLKTMSNMFRNLDSLTSLNLSGWKNESLESMYDAFRFMDNLKEINFTDFNTSNVTDMTTVFWDLPSLETLDLSSFDTSKVTSMNEMFTLLNSLKSLNVSNFDTSNLTSMDRMFNDLRNLTSLDLSSFDTSNVTDMSQMFSHMYNLKDLNLSSFDTSNVTNMDEMFYYTNELSSLELSHFDTSKVTSMRYMFGNMEKLTDLDVSNFDTSSVEDMSGMFSITPSLKKLNLSSFDTRNVKEMEGALYSSGFEELTVGNNMKFVSDHDILPEKDNAGKPFSWYGKNTGKKFNTTAEFVEYGKGGLAADTYIRTTEAKPETKPEGDYISFGKYVTVNNDKGYNTWQNFSWKQKHENSKVANNTYLAKGQYKHANGSTYYSLYDSKGTWMGYINAKGTKLADGAQGVYQSFGKYVTIGKNAGYNTWQNFAWKEKHANSKVANKTYLAKGLYNHANGSTYYSLYDSKDTWMGYINAKIAKASANQQGDYINYGKYVTVNNNAGYNTWQNFSWKEKHANSKVANKTYLAKGMYKHSNGSTYYSLYDAKGTWMGYINAKGTQEAGNNKQGVYQNFGKYVTISKNDGYNTWQNFSWKEKQANSAVFDRTFLAKGLYNHANGSTYYSLYDTNGTWYGYINANAAKVAPGVEGLPIIFQDGLKSFKEFNNSYPIWTDLSFKEKVTGWRDADFCVTSVYHHANGSIYYQIGQFSGVEEGIVTVGYINSKATPLIATPRPDYLQVTTDKVFAEKSVWPWSYLKSAYYWDGKEWIVDFAGNWFGEEEISNEQLQKLLAPHLKKPTSPGKEVGEYGESKEIYVWGYHN
;
A
#
# COMPACT_ATOMS: atom_id res chain seq x y z
N MET A 1 42.99 -45.30 28.50
CA MET A 1 44.07 -45.11 27.48
C MET A 1 43.69 -45.57 26.06
N LYS A 2 43.88 -46.84 25.60
CA LYS A 2 43.86 -47.18 24.15
C LYS A 2 42.65 -46.69 23.32
N LYS A 3 41.42 -46.68 23.86
CA LYS A 3 40.26 -46.06 23.17
C LYS A 3 40.34 -44.52 23.11
N LYS A 4 40.77 -43.84 24.18
CA LYS A 4 40.86 -42.37 24.24
C LYS A 4 42.02 -41.80 23.40
N VAL A 5 43.11 -42.56 23.22
CA VAL A 5 44.15 -42.22 22.20
C VAL A 5 43.56 -42.22 20.78
N LEU A 6 42.58 -43.08 20.47
CA LEU A 6 41.88 -43.01 19.19
C LEU A 6 40.95 -41.80 19.06
N ARG A 7 40.25 -41.31 20.11
CA ARG A 7 39.51 -40.03 20.01
C ARG A 7 40.48 -38.93 19.55
N ASN A 8 41.56 -38.69 20.31
CA ASN A 8 42.50 -37.61 20.01
C ASN A 8 43.27 -37.78 18.68
N ALA A 9 43.55 -39.02 18.25
CA ALA A 9 44.22 -39.26 16.97
C ALA A 9 43.29 -39.12 15.76
N VAL A 10 42.01 -39.50 15.88
CA VAL A 10 41.03 -39.36 14.79
C VAL A 10 40.74 -37.89 14.47
N TYR A 11 40.68 -37.02 15.49
CA TYR A 11 40.54 -35.57 15.28
C TYR A 11 41.75 -34.90 14.60
N PHE A 12 42.86 -35.63 14.37
CA PHE A 12 44.02 -35.16 13.60
C PHE A 12 44.20 -35.87 12.24
N SER A 13 43.27 -36.74 11.82
CA SER A 13 43.47 -37.57 10.61
C SER A 13 42.25 -37.73 9.67
N VAL A 14 41.25 -36.84 9.71
CA VAL A 14 40.16 -36.82 8.70
C VAL A 14 40.50 -35.87 7.55
N ILE A 15 41.61 -36.14 6.86
CA ILE A 15 41.97 -35.51 5.59
C ILE A 15 42.45 -36.59 4.62
N GLY A 16 41.82 -36.67 3.45
CA GLY A 16 42.23 -37.52 2.33
C GLY A 16 41.40 -38.80 2.14
N SER A 17 41.18 -39.16 0.87
CA SER A 17 40.63 -40.44 0.37
C SER A 17 39.13 -40.71 0.60
N PHE A 18 38.26 -39.92 -0.04
CA PHE A 18 36.97 -40.42 -0.56
C PHE A 18 36.80 -40.08 -2.05
N ILE A 19 37.60 -40.72 -2.90
CA ILE A 19 37.40 -40.75 -4.36
C ILE A 19 37.35 -42.22 -4.81
N ALA A 20 36.20 -42.60 -5.37
CA ALA A 20 35.93 -43.82 -6.15
C ALA A 20 36.30 -45.21 -5.54
N SER A 21 35.29 -45.90 -4.99
CA SER A 21 35.04 -47.29 -5.38
C SER A 21 33.57 -47.68 -5.19
N ASP A 22 32.95 -48.23 -6.23
CA ASP A 22 31.66 -48.92 -6.12
C ASP A 22 31.87 -50.30 -5.46
N LEU A 23 30.98 -50.68 -4.53
CA LEU A 23 30.00 -51.74 -4.83
C LEU A 23 28.92 -51.87 -3.74
N SER A 24 27.66 -51.87 -4.20
CA SER A 24 26.51 -52.62 -3.68
C SER A 24 26.47 -53.10 -2.22
N GLY A 25 25.48 -52.58 -1.46
CA GLY A 25 24.63 -53.45 -0.64
C GLY A 25 24.57 -53.18 0.86
N ILE A 26 23.48 -52.52 1.28
CA ILE A 26 22.55 -53.03 2.30
C ILE A 26 21.19 -52.39 2.05
N THR A 27 20.11 -53.17 2.15
CA THR A 27 18.74 -52.74 1.86
C THR A 27 18.09 -52.06 3.06
N ALA A 28 17.76 -50.77 2.95
CA ALA A 28 16.76 -50.14 3.81
C ALA A 28 15.36 -50.40 3.23
N ILE A 29 14.44 -50.90 4.06
CA ILE A 29 13.09 -51.26 3.62
C ILE A 29 12.20 -50.01 3.70
N ALA A 30 11.93 -49.40 2.55
CA ALA A 30 10.81 -48.47 2.38
C ALA A 30 9.59 -49.27 1.91
N ALA A 31 8.51 -49.30 2.69
CA ALA A 31 7.24 -49.86 2.27
C ALA A 31 6.50 -48.84 1.40
N GLU A 32 6.15 -49.22 0.17
CA GLU A 32 5.26 -48.45 -0.67
C GLU A 32 3.82 -48.57 -0.17
N GLU A 33 3.13 -47.44 0.04
CA GLU A 33 1.71 -47.36 -0.29
C GLU A 33 1.55 -46.52 -1.56
N THR A 34 0.90 -47.10 -2.56
CA THR A 34 0.69 -46.49 -3.88
C THR A 34 -0.79 -46.27 -4.14
N SER A 35 -1.15 -45.07 -4.61
CA SER A 35 -2.42 -44.81 -5.28
C SER A 35 -2.23 -43.71 -6.32
N THR A 36 -2.68 -43.96 -7.54
CA THR A 36 -2.44 -43.13 -8.73
C THR A 36 -3.74 -42.52 -9.27
N GLU A 37 -3.63 -41.49 -10.11
CA GLU A 37 -4.71 -40.89 -10.94
C GLU A 37 -5.80 -40.12 -10.13
N ASP A 38 -6.55 -39.15 -10.66
CA ASP A 38 -6.65 -38.59 -12.03
C ASP A 38 -6.92 -37.05 -12.01
N THR A 39 -7.65 -36.50 -13.01
CA THR A 39 -7.49 -35.13 -13.54
C THR A 39 -8.63 -34.11 -13.33
N THR A 40 -8.24 -32.83 -13.25
CA THR A 40 -8.89 -31.60 -13.79
C THR A 40 -10.12 -30.89 -13.17
N THR A 41 -10.03 -29.54 -13.26
CA THR A 41 -11.08 -28.49 -13.49
C THR A 41 -11.99 -27.91 -12.37
N GLU A 42 -11.64 -26.67 -11.98
CA GLU A 42 -12.44 -25.41 -11.92
C GLU A 42 -13.77 -25.24 -11.13
N ALA A 43 -13.72 -24.22 -10.23
CA ALA A 43 -14.66 -23.07 -10.08
C ALA A 43 -15.76 -23.02 -8.96
N THR A 44 -15.61 -22.00 -8.08
CA THR A 44 -16.66 -21.17 -7.40
C THR A 44 -17.62 -21.85 -6.39
N GLU A 45 -18.19 -21.21 -5.35
CA GLU A 45 -18.25 -19.80 -4.90
C GLU A 45 -18.61 -19.68 -3.39
N THR A 46 -18.01 -18.76 -2.59
CA THR A 46 -18.59 -18.04 -1.39
C THR A 46 -19.17 -18.83 -0.17
N ILE A 47 -19.36 -18.35 1.09
CA ILE A 47 -19.18 -17.05 1.79
C ILE A 47 -19.13 -17.25 3.36
N LYS A 48 -18.31 -16.45 4.10
CA LYS A 48 -18.42 -16.03 5.54
C LYS A 48 -18.48 -17.07 6.70
N SER A 49 -18.34 -16.71 8.00
CA SER A 49 -17.50 -15.71 8.72
C SER A 49 -17.74 -15.74 10.25
N GLU A 50 -16.70 -15.62 11.08
CA GLU A 50 -16.66 -14.97 12.43
C GLU A 50 -15.17 -14.91 12.88
N VAL A 51 -14.53 -13.74 13.11
CA VAL A 51 -14.60 -12.81 14.27
C VAL A 51 -13.86 -13.40 15.50
N LEU A 52 -12.56 -13.11 15.73
CA LEU A 52 -11.91 -11.90 16.30
C LEU A 52 -12.05 -11.77 17.85
N PRO A 53 -11.13 -11.08 18.59
CA PRO A 53 -9.90 -10.36 18.18
C PRO A 53 -8.62 -10.67 19.02
N ASP A 54 -7.52 -9.98 18.72
CA ASP A 54 -6.39 -9.71 19.64
C ASP A 54 -6.79 -8.88 20.87
N VAL A 55 -5.89 -8.77 21.88
CA VAL A 55 -5.21 -7.49 22.23
C VAL A 55 -4.19 -7.67 23.37
N THR A 56 -3.14 -6.85 23.35
CA THR A 56 -2.04 -6.73 24.32
C THR A 56 -2.47 -6.15 25.68
N LEU A 57 -1.61 -6.26 26.71
CA LEU A 57 -1.50 -5.25 27.77
C LEU A 57 -0.11 -5.23 28.42
N SER A 58 0.20 -4.16 29.14
CA SER A 58 1.56 -3.78 29.58
C SER A 58 1.56 -3.11 30.96
N GLU A 59 2.71 -3.20 31.64
CA GLU A 59 3.22 -2.32 32.72
C GLU A 59 2.37 -2.02 33.99
N SER A 60 2.93 -2.49 35.12
CA SER A 60 3.06 -1.77 36.42
C SER A 60 1.83 -1.40 37.27
N ILE A 61 1.94 -1.66 38.58
CA ILE A 61 1.86 -0.69 39.70
C ILE A 61 2.20 -1.42 41.01
N GLU A 62 2.69 -0.68 42.02
CA GLU A 62 3.27 -1.21 43.27
C GLU A 62 2.30 -1.28 44.48
N ASN A 63 2.82 -1.86 45.58
CA ASN A 63 2.57 -1.56 47.01
C ASN A 63 1.40 -2.23 47.78
N GLU A 64 1.82 -3.24 48.56
CA GLU A 64 1.74 -3.31 50.04
C GLU A 64 0.50 -3.80 50.83
N THR A 65 0.83 -4.33 52.02
CA THR A 65 0.03 -4.57 53.24
C THR A 65 -0.94 -5.77 53.36
N ASP A 66 -0.36 -6.90 53.78
CA ASP A 66 -0.52 -7.48 55.15
C ASP A 66 -1.67 -8.44 55.57
N THR A 67 -1.28 -9.37 56.45
CA THR A 67 -2.05 -10.21 57.42
C THR A 67 -2.92 -11.43 57.02
N ASN A 68 -2.49 -12.60 57.55
CA ASN A 68 -3.27 -13.69 58.18
C ASN A 68 -4.34 -14.46 57.37
N SER A 69 -3.99 -15.61 56.76
CA SER A 69 -4.07 -17.00 57.33
C SER A 69 -5.47 -17.65 57.09
N ILE A 70 -5.76 -18.95 57.31
CA ILE A 70 -5.19 -20.12 58.02
C ILE A 70 -5.27 -21.34 57.03
N GLU A 71 -4.45 -22.40 57.02
CA GLU A 71 -4.46 -23.57 57.92
C GLU A 71 -3.31 -24.58 57.59
N GLN A 72 -2.88 -25.41 58.55
CA GLN A 72 -1.76 -26.37 58.45
C GLN A 72 -2.17 -27.83 58.75
N SER A 73 -1.48 -28.79 58.13
CA SER A 73 -1.26 -30.14 58.68
C SER A 73 -0.11 -30.85 57.91
N ASN A 74 0.70 -31.75 58.49
CA ASN A 74 1.18 -31.89 59.87
C ASN A 74 2.40 -32.84 59.85
N LEU A 75 3.55 -32.46 60.40
CA LEU A 75 4.69 -33.37 60.63
C LEU A 75 5.29 -33.11 62.04
N PRO A 76 5.72 -34.14 62.78
CA PRO A 76 6.04 -34.02 64.19
C PRO A 76 7.42 -33.40 64.46
N LYS A 77 7.48 -32.53 65.46
CA LYS A 77 8.73 -32.04 66.07
C LYS A 77 9.50 -33.16 66.79
N VAL A 78 10.81 -32.98 66.88
CA VAL A 78 11.54 -33.13 68.15
C VAL A 78 12.22 -31.78 68.41
N GLU A 79 12.21 -31.30 69.66
CA GLU A 79 12.81 -30.01 70.05
C GLU A 79 14.18 -30.20 70.69
N ASN A 80 15.01 -29.16 70.56
CA ASN A 80 16.25 -29.03 71.32
C ASN A 80 15.95 -28.60 72.76
N ASP A 81 16.82 -28.96 73.69
CA ASP A 81 17.08 -28.17 74.90
C ASP A 81 18.57 -27.80 74.88
N GLU A 82 18.88 -26.51 75.09
CA GLU A 82 20.25 -25.99 75.21
C GLU A 82 20.75 -26.18 76.65
N PHE A 83 22.05 -26.39 76.85
CA PHE A 83 22.75 -25.97 78.08
C PHE A 83 24.24 -25.74 77.84
N ASP A 84 24.79 -24.78 78.56
CA ASP A 84 26.14 -24.22 78.39
C ASP A 84 27.07 -24.58 79.57
N GLU A 85 28.34 -24.17 79.49
CA GLU A 85 29.39 -24.18 80.54
C GLU A 85 30.00 -25.55 81.02
N ASP A 86 31.22 -25.79 80.52
CA ASP A 86 32.47 -25.96 81.29
C ASP A 86 32.79 -27.25 82.13
N SER A 87 33.85 -27.93 81.66
CA SER A 87 35.00 -28.44 82.46
C SER A 87 35.08 -29.89 83.01
N VAL A 88 36.34 -30.39 83.04
CA VAL A 88 36.93 -31.51 83.80
C VAL A 88 36.52 -32.97 83.46
N ALA A 89 37.55 -33.81 83.23
CA ALA A 89 37.49 -35.27 83.14
C ALA A 89 38.45 -35.90 84.19
N PRO A 90 38.63 -37.25 84.30
CA PRO A 90 37.84 -38.39 83.82
C PRO A 90 37.50 -39.41 84.94
N SER A 91 36.71 -40.47 84.66
CA SER A 91 36.89 -41.81 85.30
C SER A 91 36.04 -42.93 84.68
N GLN A 92 36.42 -44.18 84.95
CA GLN A 92 35.84 -45.43 84.41
C GLN A 92 34.68 -45.97 85.28
N LEU A 93 33.79 -46.80 84.72
CA LEU A 93 33.81 -48.27 84.93
C LEU A 93 32.64 -49.05 84.27
N ASN A 94 32.90 -49.61 83.08
CA ASN A 94 32.56 -50.99 82.64
C ASN A 94 31.33 -51.72 83.26
N LYS A 95 30.30 -52.00 82.42
CA LYS A 95 29.87 -53.41 82.24
C LYS A 95 29.20 -53.76 80.91
N GLN A 96 29.60 -54.92 80.42
CA GLN A 96 29.22 -55.60 79.17
C GLN A 96 27.70 -55.76 78.94
N THR A 97 27.30 -55.75 77.67
CA THR A 97 26.39 -56.76 77.12
C THR A 97 26.95 -57.23 75.78
N THR A 98 27.27 -58.52 75.66
CA THR A 98 27.95 -59.07 74.48
C THR A 98 26.98 -59.68 73.49
N SER A 99 26.95 -59.13 72.26
CA SER A 99 26.48 -59.84 71.06
C SER A 99 27.64 -59.97 70.10
N ASN A 100 28.12 -61.20 69.88
CA ASN A 100 29.17 -61.47 68.90
C ASN A 100 28.61 -61.37 67.48
N VAL A 101 28.70 -60.18 66.88
CA VAL A 101 28.98 -60.11 65.45
C VAL A 101 30.44 -60.54 65.28
N LEU A 102 30.73 -61.43 64.33
CA LEU A 102 32.11 -61.73 63.96
C LEU A 102 32.70 -60.50 63.28
N ALA A 103 33.48 -59.73 64.03
CA ALA A 103 34.42 -58.79 63.44
C ALA A 103 35.44 -59.61 62.64
N THR A 104 35.24 -59.69 61.32
CA THR A 104 36.32 -59.98 60.40
C THR A 104 37.41 -58.95 60.65
N SER A 105 38.61 -59.39 61.02
CA SER A 105 39.78 -58.51 61.01
C SER A 105 39.98 -58.04 59.57
N GLU A 106 39.60 -56.80 59.29
CA GLU A 106 39.67 -56.23 57.95
C GLU A 106 41.14 -56.26 57.50
N GLU A 107 41.44 -57.04 56.46
CA GLU A 107 42.82 -57.27 56.06
C GLU A 107 43.39 -55.99 55.44
N ILE A 108 44.28 -55.33 56.18
CA ILE A 108 44.97 -54.12 55.75
C ILE A 108 45.98 -54.46 54.64
N VAL A 109 45.88 -53.72 53.54
CA VAL A 109 46.82 -53.76 52.40
C VAL A 109 47.99 -52.79 52.63
N ALA A 110 47.70 -51.60 53.16
CA ALA A 110 48.67 -50.58 53.51
C ALA A 110 48.08 -49.62 54.56
N SER A 111 48.92 -48.99 55.37
CA SER A 111 48.52 -47.98 56.35
C SER A 111 49.69 -47.08 56.69
N GLY A 112 49.43 -45.80 56.96
CA GLY A 112 50.46 -44.83 57.30
C GLY A 112 49.88 -43.55 57.91
N ILE A 113 50.68 -42.48 57.88
CA ILE A 113 50.30 -41.13 58.31
C ILE A 113 50.66 -40.16 57.19
N ASP A 114 49.87 -39.10 57.03
CA ASP A 114 50.08 -38.01 56.09
C ASP A 114 49.95 -36.68 56.84
N GLY A 115 51.09 -36.03 57.13
CA GLY A 115 51.15 -34.96 58.13
C GLY A 115 50.82 -35.49 59.53
N THR A 116 49.57 -35.32 59.96
CA THR A 116 48.99 -35.93 61.17
C THR A 116 47.81 -36.87 60.89
N VAL A 117 47.28 -36.88 59.66
CA VAL A 117 46.14 -37.73 59.25
C VAL A 117 46.58 -39.20 59.19
N PRO A 118 46.01 -40.12 59.99
CA PRO A 118 46.23 -41.55 59.81
C PRO A 118 45.38 -42.05 58.62
N TRP A 119 45.96 -42.90 57.77
CA TRP A 119 45.25 -43.49 56.63
C TRP A 119 45.44 -45.01 56.60
N THR A 120 44.45 -45.73 56.05
CA THR A 120 44.47 -47.20 55.92
C THR A 120 43.71 -47.66 54.68
N ILE A 121 44.34 -48.52 53.88
CA ILE A 121 43.76 -49.17 52.71
C ILE A 121 43.45 -50.62 53.07
N TYR A 122 42.20 -51.02 52.91
CA TYR A 122 41.70 -52.37 53.17
C TYR A 122 41.59 -53.20 51.88
N LYS A 123 41.59 -54.53 52.03
CA LYS A 123 41.60 -55.50 50.93
C LYS A 123 40.32 -55.56 50.09
N ASP A 124 39.24 -54.97 50.57
CA ASP A 124 37.99 -54.73 49.83
C ASP A 124 38.05 -53.45 48.96
N GLY A 125 39.13 -52.67 49.06
CA GLY A 125 39.36 -51.45 48.29
C GLY A 125 38.96 -50.16 49.00
N ARG A 126 38.55 -50.19 50.28
CA ARG A 126 38.29 -48.96 51.04
C ARG A 126 39.60 -48.27 51.43
N LEU A 127 39.75 -46.99 51.11
CA LEU A 127 40.74 -46.09 51.72
C LEU A 127 40.04 -45.26 52.81
N VAL A 128 40.36 -45.52 54.07
CA VAL A 128 39.86 -44.75 55.22
C VAL A 128 40.91 -43.73 55.64
N MET A 129 40.48 -42.48 55.86
CA MET A 129 41.30 -41.37 56.33
C MET A 129 40.73 -40.80 57.63
N GLY A 130 41.60 -40.62 58.62
CA GLY A 130 41.26 -40.06 59.93
C GLY A 130 41.19 -38.54 59.96
N PRO A 131 40.76 -37.95 61.08
CA PRO A 131 40.90 -36.52 61.31
C PRO A 131 42.38 -36.11 61.44
N GLY A 132 42.68 -34.86 61.09
CA GLY A 132 44.01 -34.26 61.23
C GLY A 132 44.35 -33.22 60.16
N GLU A 133 45.52 -32.61 60.30
CA GLU A 133 46.15 -31.76 59.30
C GLU A 133 47.01 -32.60 58.35
N MET A 134 46.78 -32.46 57.04
CA MET A 134 47.61 -33.09 55.99
C MET A 134 48.95 -32.38 55.81
N GLU A 135 49.95 -33.07 55.25
CA GLU A 135 51.24 -32.44 54.97
C GLU A 135 51.18 -31.55 53.72
N ASN A 136 51.70 -30.32 53.82
CA ASN A 136 51.96 -29.47 52.66
C ASN A 136 53.04 -30.08 51.75
N VAL A 137 52.93 -29.88 50.43
CA VAL A 137 53.84 -30.45 49.42
C VAL A 137 54.25 -29.41 48.38
N GLU A 138 55.48 -29.53 47.87
CA GLU A 138 55.95 -28.80 46.68
C GLU A 138 55.50 -29.55 45.41
N GLY A 139 54.66 -28.91 44.59
CA GLY A 139 54.17 -29.49 43.33
C GLY A 139 53.06 -30.54 43.51
N ASN A 140 53.05 -31.60 42.69
CA ASN A 140 51.98 -32.60 42.74
C ASN A 140 51.98 -33.42 44.04
N TYR A 141 50.80 -33.62 44.62
CA TYR A 141 50.61 -34.49 45.78
C TYR A 141 51.04 -35.92 45.46
N THR A 142 51.96 -36.50 46.24
CA THR A 142 52.69 -37.72 45.85
C THR A 142 52.91 -38.69 47.02
N LYS A 143 52.00 -38.67 48.00
CA LYS A 143 52.04 -39.48 49.23
C LYS A 143 51.77 -40.97 48.98
N GLU A 144 52.23 -41.82 49.91
CA GLU A 144 52.35 -43.28 49.70
C GLU A 144 51.02 -43.97 49.34
N TRP A 145 49.90 -43.55 49.93
CA TRP A 145 48.56 -44.07 49.62
C TRP A 145 48.10 -43.81 48.18
N ARG A 146 48.73 -42.84 47.49
CA ARG A 146 48.53 -42.53 46.07
C ARG A 146 49.48 -43.26 45.12
N HIS A 147 50.41 -44.07 45.63
CA HIS A 147 51.33 -44.81 44.77
C HIS A 147 50.54 -45.72 43.80
N TYR A 148 51.01 -45.86 42.55
CA TYR A 148 50.28 -46.53 41.46
C TYR A 148 49.83 -47.98 41.77
N ASN A 149 50.48 -48.63 42.73
CA ASN A 149 50.09 -49.94 43.25
C ASN A 149 48.70 -49.95 43.94
N TYR A 150 48.21 -48.79 44.38
CA TYR A 150 46.99 -48.62 45.17
C TYR A 150 45.85 -47.93 44.40
N SER A 151 46.16 -46.97 43.52
CA SER A 151 45.12 -46.23 42.78
C SER A 151 44.29 -47.10 41.84
N ASN A 152 44.82 -48.27 41.45
CA ASN A 152 44.13 -49.27 40.62
C ASN A 152 43.38 -50.35 41.43
N ILE A 153 43.26 -50.21 42.76
CA ILE A 153 42.50 -51.14 43.63
C ILE A 153 41.58 -50.43 44.65
N VAL A 154 41.74 -49.13 44.88
CA VAL A 154 40.84 -48.37 45.77
C VAL A 154 39.52 -48.10 45.05
N THR A 155 38.43 -48.55 45.67
CA THR A 155 37.06 -48.52 45.16
C THR A 155 36.19 -47.50 45.88
N SER A 156 36.55 -47.11 47.10
CA SER A 156 35.87 -46.07 47.88
C SER A 156 36.84 -45.34 48.81
N ILE A 157 36.56 -44.06 49.08
CA ILE A 157 37.30 -43.24 50.06
C ILE A 157 36.34 -42.84 51.18
N GLU A 158 36.80 -42.87 52.43
CA GLU A 158 35.97 -42.56 53.61
C GLU A 158 36.75 -41.65 54.59
N PHE A 159 36.28 -40.40 54.74
CA PHE A 159 36.77 -39.48 55.75
C PHE A 159 35.98 -39.67 57.06
N THR A 160 36.68 -39.85 58.18
CA THR A 160 36.07 -40.25 59.47
C THR A 160 36.05 -39.17 60.55
N GLY A 161 36.55 -37.97 60.23
CA GLY A 161 36.55 -36.77 61.06
C GLY A 161 37.24 -35.62 60.34
N GLU A 162 37.19 -34.41 60.89
CA GLU A 162 37.70 -33.19 60.25
C GLU A 162 39.15 -33.32 59.77
N LEU A 163 39.34 -33.07 58.48
CA LEU A 163 40.61 -33.18 57.77
C LEU A 163 40.94 -31.81 57.17
N LEU A 164 41.97 -31.16 57.71
CA LEU A 164 42.46 -29.87 57.23
C LEU A 164 43.36 -30.08 56.01
N LEU A 165 42.92 -29.54 54.88
CA LEU A 165 43.61 -29.67 53.60
C LEU A 165 44.81 -28.71 53.50
N PRO A 166 45.88 -29.11 52.79
CA PRO A 166 47.07 -28.29 52.57
C PRO A 166 46.78 -27.14 51.58
N GLU A 167 47.64 -26.12 51.55
CA GLU A 167 47.48 -24.96 50.63
C GLU A 167 47.46 -25.38 49.15
N ASN A 168 48.08 -26.53 48.85
CA ASN A 168 48.23 -27.12 47.53
C ASN A 168 47.71 -28.57 47.53
N CYS A 169 46.52 -28.76 46.95
CA CYS A 169 45.85 -30.05 46.76
C CYS A 169 46.06 -30.61 45.33
N SER A 170 47.08 -30.15 44.59
CA SER A 170 47.38 -30.59 43.22
C SER A 170 47.37 -32.11 43.07
N SER A 171 46.46 -32.62 42.24
CA SER A 171 46.24 -34.05 41.99
C SER A 171 45.71 -34.89 43.17
N LEU A 172 45.27 -34.35 44.31
CA LEU A 172 45.05 -35.12 45.56
C LEU A 172 44.24 -36.44 45.42
N PHE A 173 43.19 -36.48 44.62
CA PHE A 173 42.38 -37.69 44.35
C PHE A 173 42.47 -38.15 42.89
N LYS A 174 43.58 -37.86 42.20
CA LYS A 174 43.77 -38.21 40.78
C LYS A 174 44.11 -39.70 40.53
N ASP A 175 43.71 -40.19 39.35
CA ASP A 175 44.05 -41.49 38.73
C ASP A 175 43.53 -42.74 39.50
N PHE A 176 42.51 -42.58 40.36
CA PHE A 176 41.83 -43.71 41.01
C PHE A 176 40.80 -44.35 40.08
N SER A 177 41.28 -45.12 39.10
CA SER A 177 40.45 -45.66 38.01
C SER A 177 39.35 -46.65 38.40
N GLU A 178 39.37 -47.16 39.64
CA GLU A 178 38.36 -48.08 40.20
C GLU A 178 37.42 -47.41 41.24
N LEU A 179 37.64 -46.13 41.57
CA LEU A 179 36.87 -45.41 42.60
C LEU A 179 35.43 -45.13 42.17
N THR A 180 34.47 -45.55 42.98
CA THR A 180 33.03 -45.36 42.75
C THR A 180 32.35 -44.40 43.72
N GLU A 181 32.88 -44.19 44.93
CA GLU A 181 32.17 -43.51 46.02
C GLU A 181 33.14 -42.78 46.97
N MET A 182 32.78 -41.57 47.41
CA MET A 182 33.53 -40.81 48.42
C MET A 182 32.61 -40.40 49.59
N LYS A 183 32.87 -40.94 50.78
CA LYS A 183 32.09 -40.71 52.01
C LYS A 183 32.76 -39.67 52.90
N GLY A 184 31.94 -38.83 53.55
CA GLY A 184 32.42 -37.86 54.54
C GLY A 184 33.01 -36.57 53.96
N LEU A 185 32.66 -36.18 52.73
CA LEU A 185 33.18 -34.97 52.07
C LEU A 185 32.98 -33.68 52.89
N HIS A 186 31.99 -33.61 53.77
CA HIS A 186 31.78 -32.50 54.70
C HIS A 186 32.86 -32.35 55.79
N TYR A 187 33.76 -33.33 55.95
CA TYR A 187 34.93 -33.22 56.83
C TYR A 187 36.14 -32.55 56.15
N LEU A 188 36.09 -32.26 54.85
CA LEU A 188 37.18 -31.62 54.12
C LEU A 188 37.22 -30.11 54.42
N ASN A 189 38.00 -29.72 55.43
CA ASN A 189 38.24 -28.32 55.74
C ASN A 189 39.25 -27.74 54.74
N ALA A 190 38.72 -27.00 53.76
CA ALA A 190 39.46 -26.40 52.66
C ALA A 190 39.94 -24.96 52.93
N GLU A 191 39.87 -24.46 54.17
CA GLU A 191 40.03 -23.01 54.43
C GLU A 191 41.35 -22.39 53.99
N ASN A 192 42.40 -23.19 53.77
CA ASN A 192 43.73 -22.74 53.33
C ASN A 192 44.04 -23.07 51.87
N VAL A 193 43.15 -23.78 51.15
CA VAL A 193 43.42 -24.28 49.80
C VAL A 193 43.48 -23.13 48.78
N THR A 194 44.59 -23.08 48.05
CA THR A 194 44.83 -22.12 46.96
C THR A 194 44.93 -22.78 45.59
N ASP A 195 45.37 -24.05 45.52
CA ASP A 195 45.53 -24.82 44.29
C ASP A 195 44.87 -26.21 44.41
N VAL A 196 44.04 -26.56 43.43
CA VAL A 196 43.40 -27.88 43.28
C VAL A 196 43.65 -28.49 41.89
N TYR A 197 44.77 -28.15 41.24
CA TYR A 197 45.08 -28.58 39.87
C TYR A 197 44.89 -30.09 39.69
N GLY A 198 43.90 -30.49 38.88
CA GLY A 198 43.59 -31.90 38.64
C GLY A 198 43.20 -32.72 39.88
N MET A 199 42.66 -32.10 40.94
CA MET A 199 42.34 -32.76 42.22
C MET A 199 41.46 -34.01 42.08
N PHE A 200 40.48 -34.02 41.16
CA PHE A 200 39.58 -35.16 40.88
C PHE A 200 39.76 -35.68 39.43
N TYR A 201 40.99 -35.69 38.91
CA TYR A 201 41.32 -36.06 37.53
C TYR A 201 41.33 -37.59 37.29
N GLU A 202 40.72 -38.06 36.20
CA GLU A 202 40.58 -39.50 35.82
C GLU A 202 39.97 -40.37 36.94
N LEU A 203 38.73 -40.06 37.34
CA LEU A 203 37.89 -40.93 38.19
C LEU A 203 36.66 -41.43 37.41
N PRO A 204 36.85 -42.22 36.34
CA PRO A 204 35.81 -42.53 35.36
C PRO A 204 34.65 -43.39 35.89
N LYS A 205 34.69 -43.85 37.15
CA LYS A 205 33.63 -44.64 37.80
C LYS A 205 32.93 -43.93 38.97
N LEU A 206 33.39 -42.74 39.36
CA LEU A 206 32.76 -41.93 40.39
C LEU A 206 31.44 -41.39 39.83
N PHE A 207 30.32 -41.77 40.44
CA PHE A 207 28.98 -41.43 39.94
C PHE A 207 28.28 -40.30 40.72
N GLU A 208 28.84 -39.91 41.87
CA GLU A 208 28.32 -38.88 42.77
C GLU A 208 29.49 -38.10 43.40
N LEU A 209 29.38 -36.76 43.40
CA LEU A 209 30.36 -35.84 43.99
C LEU A 209 29.66 -34.51 44.34
N ASP A 210 29.36 -34.29 45.62
CA ASP A 210 28.85 -33.01 46.13
C ASP A 210 29.97 -32.24 46.85
N LEU A 211 30.24 -31.02 46.39
CA LEU A 211 31.25 -30.13 46.94
C LEU A 211 30.65 -28.79 47.39
N SER A 212 29.33 -28.69 47.56
CA SER A 212 28.64 -27.47 48.03
C SER A 212 29.18 -26.89 49.35
N ASN A 213 29.80 -27.71 50.20
CA ASN A 213 30.39 -27.29 51.47
C ASN A 213 31.90 -26.94 51.37
N PHE A 214 32.50 -26.99 50.17
CA PHE A 214 33.93 -26.76 49.97
C PHE A 214 34.27 -25.25 50.01
N ASN A 215 35.12 -24.84 50.97
CA ASN A 215 35.52 -23.45 51.13
C ASN A 215 36.54 -23.00 50.06
N ALA A 216 36.05 -22.49 48.93
CA ALA A 216 36.87 -22.02 47.81
C ALA A 216 37.43 -20.59 47.97
N SER A 217 37.32 -19.94 49.13
CA SER A 217 37.53 -18.48 49.25
C SER A 217 38.95 -17.98 49.00
N LYS A 218 39.96 -18.86 49.16
CA LYS A 218 41.37 -18.60 48.81
C LYS A 218 41.80 -19.22 47.47
N LEU A 219 40.91 -19.95 46.80
CA LEU A 219 41.23 -20.73 45.60
C LEU A 219 41.67 -19.82 44.46
N LYS A 220 42.82 -20.12 43.85
CA LYS A 220 43.41 -19.40 42.72
C LYS A 220 43.20 -20.08 41.39
N THR A 221 43.21 -21.41 41.38
CA THR A 221 42.96 -22.19 40.17
C THR A 221 42.14 -23.43 40.48
N MET A 222 41.23 -23.77 39.56
CA MET A 222 40.56 -25.06 39.48
C MET A 222 40.91 -25.82 38.19
N SER A 223 42.07 -25.51 37.59
CA SER A 223 42.46 -26.07 36.29
C SER A 223 42.48 -27.60 36.33
N ASN A 224 41.95 -28.25 35.29
CA ASN A 224 41.83 -29.70 35.17
C ASN A 224 41.03 -30.41 36.30
N MET A 225 40.43 -29.70 37.25
CA MET A 225 39.98 -30.25 38.54
C MET A 225 39.04 -31.47 38.40
N PHE A 226 38.06 -31.41 37.50
CA PHE A 226 37.01 -32.42 37.31
C PHE A 226 37.16 -33.20 35.99
N ARG A 227 38.36 -33.17 35.40
CA ARG A 227 38.59 -33.74 34.06
C ARG A 227 38.55 -35.27 34.06
N ASN A 228 37.80 -35.84 33.12
CA ASN A 228 37.63 -37.30 32.97
C ASN A 228 36.93 -37.95 34.19
N LEU A 229 35.80 -37.36 34.58
CA LEU A 229 34.80 -37.95 35.49
C LEU A 229 33.66 -38.60 34.67
N ASP A 230 34.01 -39.57 33.81
CA ASP A 230 33.10 -40.16 32.80
C ASP A 230 31.72 -40.61 33.34
N SER A 231 31.61 -41.05 34.60
CA SER A 231 30.35 -41.58 35.19
C SER A 231 29.50 -40.56 35.95
N LEU A 232 29.99 -39.33 36.18
CA LEU A 232 29.23 -38.32 36.93
C LEU A 232 28.09 -37.75 36.07
N THR A 233 26.88 -37.64 36.63
CA THR A 233 25.68 -37.17 35.89
C THR A 233 25.23 -35.76 36.25
N SER A 234 25.54 -35.30 37.46
CA SER A 234 25.33 -33.92 37.94
C SER A 234 26.51 -33.52 38.83
N LEU A 235 26.90 -32.24 38.80
CA LEU A 235 27.94 -31.70 39.68
C LEU A 235 27.42 -30.47 40.42
N ASN A 236 27.49 -30.50 41.74
CA ASN A 236 27.00 -29.41 42.59
C ASN A 236 28.14 -28.55 43.15
N LEU A 237 28.23 -27.30 42.69
CA LEU A 237 29.18 -26.29 43.17
C LEU A 237 28.45 -25.09 43.82
N SER A 238 27.16 -25.20 44.12
CA SER A 238 26.40 -24.09 44.71
C SER A 238 26.97 -23.69 46.08
N GLY A 239 27.03 -22.38 46.34
CA GLY A 239 27.55 -21.84 47.60
C GLY A 239 29.08 -21.71 47.65
N TRP A 240 29.79 -22.05 46.56
CA TRP A 240 31.21 -21.76 46.40
C TRP A 240 31.47 -20.25 46.43
N LYS A 241 32.00 -19.76 47.54
CA LYS A 241 32.64 -18.45 47.62
C LYS A 241 34.03 -18.57 47.03
N ASN A 242 34.16 -18.24 45.75
CA ASN A 242 35.40 -18.44 44.98
C ASN A 242 35.94 -17.12 44.41
N GLU A 243 35.75 -16.00 45.12
CA GLU A 243 36.09 -14.64 44.67
C GLU A 243 37.59 -14.45 44.36
N SER A 244 38.45 -15.33 44.87
CA SER A 244 39.90 -15.35 44.60
C SER A 244 40.31 -16.00 43.27
N LEU A 245 39.39 -16.66 42.55
CA LEU A 245 39.68 -17.55 41.43
C LEU A 245 40.17 -16.79 40.18
N GLU A 246 41.29 -17.26 39.61
CA GLU A 246 41.98 -16.63 38.48
C GLU A 246 42.01 -17.52 37.21
N SER A 247 41.92 -18.84 37.30
CA SER A 247 41.87 -19.75 36.13
C SER A 247 40.92 -20.94 36.30
N MET A 248 40.23 -21.28 35.20
CA MET A 248 39.35 -22.44 35.05
C MET A 248 39.81 -23.41 33.93
N TYR A 249 41.05 -23.25 33.41
CA TYR A 249 41.61 -24.03 32.29
C TYR A 249 41.31 -25.55 32.36
N ASP A 250 40.72 -26.15 31.32
CA ASP A 250 40.40 -27.60 31.26
C ASP A 250 39.46 -28.13 32.39
N ALA A 251 38.81 -27.27 33.19
CA ALA A 251 38.19 -27.66 34.47
C ALA A 251 37.19 -28.83 34.42
N PHE A 252 36.21 -28.81 33.50
CA PHE A 252 35.14 -29.82 33.39
C PHE A 252 35.31 -30.73 32.16
N ARG A 253 36.54 -30.88 31.65
CA ARG A 253 36.77 -31.51 30.34
C ARG A 253 36.56 -33.03 30.33
N PHE A 254 36.03 -33.59 29.23
CA PHE A 254 35.76 -35.03 29.06
C PHE A 254 34.85 -35.62 30.18
N MET A 255 33.63 -35.14 30.38
CA MET A 255 32.68 -35.78 31.32
C MET A 255 31.50 -36.37 30.53
N ASP A 256 31.75 -37.55 29.92
CA ASP A 256 30.89 -38.17 28.89
C ASP A 256 29.39 -38.27 29.26
N ASN A 257 29.02 -38.46 30.55
CA ASN A 257 27.64 -38.61 31.02
C ASN A 257 27.05 -37.40 31.78
N LEU A 258 27.78 -36.28 31.91
CA LEU A 258 27.34 -35.12 32.68
C LEU A 258 26.16 -34.40 31.99
N LYS A 259 25.11 -34.06 32.76
CA LYS A 259 23.88 -33.44 32.26
C LYS A 259 23.61 -32.04 32.78
N GLU A 260 24.02 -31.75 34.01
CA GLU A 260 23.88 -30.46 34.68
C GLU A 260 25.12 -30.12 35.53
N ILE A 261 25.39 -28.84 35.68
CA ILE A 261 26.34 -28.28 36.66
C ILE A 261 25.62 -27.13 37.36
N ASN A 262 25.66 -27.10 38.69
CA ASN A 262 25.03 -26.03 39.47
C ASN A 262 26.06 -24.95 39.84
N PHE A 263 25.94 -23.78 39.20
CA PHE A 263 26.79 -22.58 39.42
C PHE A 263 26.11 -21.49 40.26
N THR A 264 25.12 -21.84 41.11
CA THR A 264 24.46 -20.88 42.01
C THR A 264 25.47 -20.22 42.95
N ASP A 265 25.47 -18.88 42.98
CA ASP A 265 26.42 -18.01 43.72
C ASP A 265 27.90 -18.10 43.30
N PHE A 266 28.23 -18.84 42.23
CA PHE A 266 29.60 -18.98 41.73
C PHE A 266 30.12 -17.68 41.09
N ASN A 267 31.34 -17.25 41.41
CA ASN A 267 31.86 -15.93 41.05
C ASN A 267 33.09 -16.03 40.11
N THR A 268 32.99 -15.54 38.88
CA THR A 268 34.12 -15.53 37.92
C THR A 268 34.80 -14.18 37.73
N SER A 269 34.45 -13.15 38.52
CA SER A 269 34.90 -11.76 38.30
C SER A 269 36.40 -11.50 38.39
N ASN A 270 37.22 -12.48 38.80
CA ASN A 270 38.70 -12.42 38.76
C ASN A 270 39.35 -13.44 37.80
N VAL A 271 38.56 -14.26 37.11
CA VAL A 271 39.06 -15.26 36.16
C VAL A 271 39.58 -14.59 34.90
N THR A 272 40.80 -14.95 34.48
CA THR A 272 41.42 -14.46 33.24
C THR A 272 41.48 -15.53 32.15
N ASP A 273 41.38 -16.82 32.51
CA ASP A 273 41.48 -17.95 31.59
C ASP A 273 40.32 -18.94 31.75
N MET A 274 39.51 -19.04 30.68
CA MET A 274 38.40 -19.97 30.50
C MET A 274 38.60 -20.88 29.27
N THR A 275 39.85 -21.11 28.86
CA THR A 275 40.19 -22.07 27.80
C THR A 275 39.67 -23.47 28.14
N THR A 276 39.04 -24.14 27.16
CA THR A 276 38.56 -25.54 27.22
C THR A 276 37.67 -25.93 28.43
N VAL A 277 37.05 -24.97 29.12
CA VAL A 277 36.30 -25.20 30.39
C VAL A 277 35.23 -26.29 30.26
N PHE A 278 34.42 -26.27 29.20
CA PHE A 278 33.28 -27.18 28.97
C PHE A 278 33.52 -28.15 27.79
N TRP A 279 34.78 -28.49 27.50
CA TRP A 279 35.16 -29.25 26.30
C TRP A 279 34.80 -30.75 26.40
N ASP A 280 34.12 -31.28 25.37
CA ASP A 280 33.64 -32.68 25.27
C ASP A 280 32.77 -33.11 26.47
N LEU A 281 31.64 -32.42 26.64
CA LEU A 281 30.51 -32.83 27.48
C LEU A 281 29.31 -33.24 26.61
N PRO A 282 29.38 -34.39 25.91
CA PRO A 282 28.41 -34.74 24.88
C PRO A 282 26.99 -35.00 25.41
N SER A 283 26.79 -35.19 26.71
CA SER A 283 25.49 -35.42 27.37
C SER A 283 24.86 -34.17 28.00
N LEU A 284 25.54 -33.01 27.96
CA LEU A 284 25.06 -31.79 28.60
C LEU A 284 23.85 -31.22 27.83
N GLU A 285 22.67 -31.21 28.45
CA GLU A 285 21.43 -30.75 27.80
C GLU A 285 21.17 -29.24 28.03
N THR A 286 21.65 -28.70 29.15
CA THR A 286 21.44 -27.32 29.61
C THR A 286 22.68 -26.81 30.35
N LEU A 287 23.00 -25.52 30.18
CA LEU A 287 24.11 -24.85 30.86
C LEU A 287 23.67 -23.43 31.23
N ASP A 288 23.66 -23.11 32.53
CA ASP A 288 23.40 -21.76 33.03
C ASP A 288 24.73 -21.08 33.35
N LEU A 289 24.91 -19.87 32.82
CA LEU A 289 26.10 -19.02 32.93
C LEU A 289 25.73 -17.60 33.41
N SER A 290 24.53 -17.41 33.94
CA SER A 290 24.00 -16.09 34.35
C SER A 290 24.79 -15.45 35.51
N SER A 291 25.52 -16.24 36.29
CA SER A 291 26.45 -15.78 37.33
C SER A 291 27.86 -15.41 36.82
N PHE A 292 28.19 -15.69 35.55
CA PHE A 292 29.52 -15.47 35.01
C PHE A 292 29.72 -13.98 34.64
N ASP A 293 30.71 -13.36 35.29
CA ASP A 293 31.37 -12.12 34.86
C ASP A 293 32.63 -12.51 34.08
N THR A 294 32.72 -12.07 32.82
CA THR A 294 33.86 -12.36 31.93
C THR A 294 34.73 -11.14 31.64
N SER A 295 34.51 -10.00 32.30
CA SER A 295 35.16 -8.70 32.01
C SER A 295 36.68 -8.67 32.15
N LYS A 296 37.29 -9.72 32.73
CA LYS A 296 38.76 -9.90 32.83
C LYS A 296 39.29 -11.09 32.02
N VAL A 297 38.44 -11.85 31.34
CA VAL A 297 38.84 -13.06 30.60
C VAL A 297 39.56 -12.65 29.32
N THR A 298 40.78 -13.17 29.14
CA THR A 298 41.62 -12.96 27.96
C THR A 298 41.67 -14.19 27.04
N SER A 299 41.12 -15.33 27.46
CA SER A 299 41.14 -16.59 26.69
C SER A 299 39.88 -17.42 26.93
N MET A 300 39.18 -17.76 25.83
CA MET A 300 37.99 -18.63 25.79
C MET A 300 38.09 -19.68 24.66
N ASN A 301 39.31 -19.98 24.22
CA ASN A 301 39.58 -20.86 23.10
C ASN A 301 39.03 -22.26 23.41
N GLU A 302 38.39 -22.90 22.43
CA GLU A 302 37.77 -24.23 22.60
C GLU A 302 36.75 -24.34 23.78
N MET A 303 36.21 -23.23 24.33
CA MET A 303 35.46 -23.23 25.60
C MET A 303 34.19 -24.09 25.59
N PHE A 304 33.36 -24.03 24.54
CA PHE A 304 32.10 -24.78 24.41
C PHE A 304 32.17 -25.92 23.37
N THR A 305 33.38 -26.37 23.02
CA THR A 305 33.58 -27.37 21.98
C THR A 305 32.97 -28.73 22.34
N LEU A 306 32.30 -29.40 21.39
CA LEU A 306 31.73 -30.74 21.52
C LEU A 306 30.57 -30.89 22.55
N LEU A 307 29.85 -29.81 22.89
CA LEU A 307 28.59 -29.88 23.66
C LEU A 307 27.41 -30.40 22.81
N ASN A 308 27.55 -31.63 22.31
CA ASN A 308 26.70 -32.22 21.27
C ASN A 308 25.20 -32.28 21.62
N SER A 309 24.83 -32.37 22.90
CA SER A 309 23.42 -32.43 23.35
C SER A 309 22.79 -31.08 23.69
N LEU A 310 23.57 -29.99 23.68
CA LEU A 310 23.11 -28.67 24.12
C LEU A 310 22.11 -28.08 23.12
N LYS A 311 20.93 -27.68 23.62
CA LYS A 311 19.81 -27.21 22.79
C LYS A 311 19.77 -25.69 22.64
N SER A 312 20.32 -24.98 23.62
CA SER A 312 20.37 -23.52 23.71
C SER A 312 21.55 -23.10 24.58
N LEU A 313 22.21 -22.00 24.23
CA LEU A 313 23.30 -21.39 24.98
C LEU A 313 23.00 -19.89 25.11
N ASN A 314 23.15 -19.34 26.31
CA ASN A 314 23.05 -17.90 26.56
C ASN A 314 24.44 -17.36 26.93
N VAL A 315 24.93 -16.40 26.15
CA VAL A 315 26.19 -15.67 26.37
C VAL A 315 25.98 -14.15 26.29
N SER A 316 24.75 -13.67 26.47
CA SER A 316 24.41 -12.24 26.41
C SER A 316 25.05 -11.39 27.51
N ASN A 317 25.49 -12.03 28.61
CA ASN A 317 26.25 -11.42 29.70
C ASN A 317 27.78 -11.43 29.48
N PHE A 318 28.28 -12.02 28.39
CA PHE A 318 29.72 -12.11 28.14
C PHE A 318 30.25 -10.78 27.58
N ASP A 319 31.20 -10.17 28.30
CA ASP A 319 32.16 -9.21 27.75
C ASP A 319 33.31 -10.00 27.10
N THR A 320 33.55 -9.74 25.82
CA THR A 320 34.59 -10.37 25.00
C THR A 320 35.68 -9.39 24.54
N SER A 321 35.62 -8.13 24.97
CA SER A 321 36.48 -7.04 24.47
C SER A 321 37.98 -7.28 24.70
N ASN A 322 38.34 -8.11 25.67
CA ASN A 322 39.73 -8.49 26.00
C ASN A 322 40.24 -9.75 25.27
N LEU A 323 39.44 -10.40 24.41
CA LEU A 323 39.83 -11.63 23.70
C LEU A 323 40.63 -11.33 22.42
N THR A 324 41.74 -12.05 22.23
CA THR A 324 42.55 -11.99 20.99
C THR A 324 42.39 -13.20 20.07
N SER A 325 41.74 -14.27 20.55
CA SER A 325 41.32 -15.45 19.78
C SER A 325 39.90 -15.85 20.18
N MET A 326 39.16 -16.39 19.22
CA MET A 326 37.89 -17.11 19.44
C MET A 326 37.93 -18.49 18.75
N ASP A 327 39.13 -19.05 18.55
CA ASP A 327 39.31 -20.32 17.87
C ASP A 327 38.47 -21.44 18.52
N ARG A 328 37.74 -22.16 17.67
CA ARG A 328 36.88 -23.32 18.00
C ARG A 328 35.81 -23.07 19.06
N MET A 329 35.55 -21.82 19.47
CA MET A 329 34.78 -21.48 20.67
C MET A 329 33.40 -22.15 20.72
N PHE A 330 32.73 -22.33 19.58
CA PHE A 330 31.43 -22.99 19.42
C PHE A 330 31.48 -24.21 18.46
N ASN A 331 32.66 -24.82 18.25
CA ASN A 331 32.82 -25.99 17.37
C ASN A 331 32.02 -27.21 17.88
N ASP A 332 31.39 -27.96 16.97
CA ASP A 332 30.61 -29.18 17.28
C ASP A 332 29.41 -28.94 18.24
N LEU A 333 28.81 -27.74 18.26
CA LEU A 333 27.49 -27.50 18.87
C LEU A 333 26.35 -28.08 18.00
N ARG A 334 26.39 -29.39 17.74
CA ARG A 334 25.63 -30.06 16.67
C ARG A 334 24.11 -29.91 16.74
N ASN A 335 23.53 -29.78 17.93
CA ASN A 335 22.07 -29.67 18.13
C ASN A 335 21.57 -28.23 18.27
N LEU A 336 22.46 -27.23 18.30
CA LEU A 336 22.08 -25.82 18.43
C LEU A 336 21.52 -25.30 17.09
N THR A 337 20.31 -24.73 17.11
CA THR A 337 19.64 -24.23 15.90
C THR A 337 19.86 -22.74 15.62
N SER A 338 20.27 -21.98 16.64
CA SER A 338 20.41 -20.52 16.62
C SER A 338 21.32 -20.07 17.76
N LEU A 339 22.17 -19.06 17.53
CA LEU A 339 23.07 -18.48 18.53
C LEU A 339 22.99 -16.95 18.45
N ASP A 340 22.88 -16.29 19.61
CA ASP A 340 22.93 -14.82 19.71
C ASP A 340 24.31 -14.39 20.20
N LEU A 341 24.94 -13.51 19.42
CA LEU A 341 26.28 -12.95 19.65
C LEU A 341 26.25 -11.41 19.57
N SER A 342 25.07 -10.80 19.76
CA SER A 342 24.90 -9.35 19.69
C SER A 342 25.64 -8.56 20.78
N SER A 343 26.09 -9.23 21.85
CA SER A 343 26.97 -8.69 22.90
C SER A 343 28.47 -8.74 22.56
N PHE A 344 28.88 -9.51 21.55
CA PHE A 344 30.31 -9.78 21.30
C PHE A 344 31.01 -8.58 20.65
N ASP A 345 32.04 -8.07 21.34
CA ASP A 345 33.09 -7.25 20.74
C ASP A 345 34.20 -8.19 20.23
N THR A 346 34.51 -8.11 18.93
CA THR A 346 35.56 -8.90 18.28
C THR A 346 36.74 -8.05 17.80
N SER A 347 36.77 -6.74 18.11
CA SER A 347 37.71 -5.78 17.52
C SER A 347 39.20 -6.10 17.79
N ASN A 348 39.50 -6.83 18.87
CA ASN A 348 40.85 -7.29 19.21
C ASN A 348 41.18 -8.72 18.71
N VAL A 349 40.23 -9.42 18.09
CA VAL A 349 40.38 -10.83 17.70
C VAL A 349 41.21 -10.97 16.42
N THR A 350 42.22 -11.83 16.48
CA THR A 350 43.14 -12.13 15.37
C THR A 350 42.93 -13.51 14.74
N ASP A 351 42.23 -14.41 15.43
CA ASP A 351 41.93 -15.78 14.97
C ASP A 351 40.47 -16.14 15.29
N MET A 352 39.74 -16.56 14.25
CA MET A 352 38.35 -17.04 14.32
C MET A 352 38.22 -18.45 13.73
N SER A 353 39.33 -19.20 13.62
CA SER A 353 39.34 -20.51 12.98
C SER A 353 38.43 -21.51 13.71
N GLN A 354 37.69 -22.29 12.93
CA GLN A 354 36.75 -23.31 13.38
C GLN A 354 35.66 -22.81 14.34
N MET A 355 35.46 -21.49 14.50
CA MET A 355 34.60 -20.90 15.55
C MET A 355 33.17 -21.44 15.56
N PHE A 356 32.56 -21.66 14.38
CA PHE A 356 31.21 -22.23 14.21
C PHE A 356 31.22 -23.56 13.45
N SER A 357 32.37 -24.24 13.41
CA SER A 357 32.57 -25.46 12.64
C SER A 357 31.75 -26.62 13.21
N HIS A 358 31.26 -27.49 12.33
CA HIS A 358 30.41 -28.66 12.63
C HIS A 358 29.09 -28.34 13.39
N MET A 359 28.61 -27.09 13.38
CA MET A 359 27.29 -26.71 13.89
C MET A 359 26.17 -27.12 12.91
N TYR A 360 26.01 -28.43 12.66
CA TYR A 360 25.18 -28.98 11.59
C TYR A 360 23.75 -28.44 11.52
N ASN A 361 23.07 -28.26 12.66
CA ASN A 361 21.67 -27.84 12.74
C ASN A 361 21.43 -26.33 12.82
N LEU A 362 22.49 -25.50 12.76
CA LEU A 362 22.40 -24.04 12.83
C LEU A 362 21.73 -23.47 11.57
N LYS A 363 20.64 -22.72 11.74
CA LYS A 363 19.79 -22.21 10.63
C LYS A 363 19.98 -20.73 10.36
N ASP A 364 20.19 -19.96 11.42
CA ASP A 364 20.34 -18.52 11.40
C ASP A 364 21.50 -18.13 12.32
N LEU A 365 22.37 -17.23 11.84
CA LEU A 365 23.51 -16.70 12.58
C LEU A 365 23.68 -15.21 12.23
N ASN A 366 23.59 -14.34 13.23
CA ASN A 366 23.79 -12.91 13.07
C ASN A 366 25.22 -12.52 13.46
N LEU A 367 25.98 -11.98 12.51
CA LEU A 367 27.37 -11.54 12.70
C LEU A 367 27.53 -10.02 12.56
N SER A 368 26.45 -9.23 12.60
CA SER A 368 26.50 -7.77 12.39
C SER A 368 27.26 -6.99 13.48
N SER A 369 27.60 -7.62 14.60
CA SER A 369 28.47 -7.09 15.66
C SER A 369 29.97 -7.30 15.38
N PHE A 370 30.33 -8.20 14.47
CA PHE A 370 31.72 -8.62 14.28
C PHE A 370 32.53 -7.57 13.49
N ASP A 371 33.55 -7.02 14.15
CA ASP A 371 34.68 -6.37 13.50
C ASP A 371 35.73 -7.45 13.18
N THR A 372 35.98 -7.70 11.90
CA THR A 372 37.00 -8.66 11.44
C THR A 372 38.31 -7.99 11.02
N SER A 373 38.44 -6.67 11.16
CA SER A 373 39.55 -5.90 10.59
C SER A 373 40.92 -6.24 11.15
N ASN A 374 41.01 -6.97 12.27
CA ASN A 374 42.25 -7.51 12.84
C ASN A 374 42.45 -9.02 12.62
N VAL A 375 41.48 -9.72 12.02
CA VAL A 375 41.53 -11.18 11.81
C VAL A 375 42.56 -11.56 10.75
N THR A 376 43.38 -12.54 11.08
CA THR A 376 44.41 -13.13 10.21
C THR A 376 44.08 -14.56 9.78
N ASN A 377 43.25 -15.27 10.56
CA ASN A 377 42.88 -16.66 10.32
C ASN A 377 41.36 -16.86 10.38
N MET A 378 40.79 -17.40 9.29
CA MET A 378 39.37 -17.76 9.15
C MET A 378 39.18 -19.23 8.72
N ASP A 379 40.19 -20.08 8.94
CA ASP A 379 40.15 -21.50 8.57
C ASP A 379 38.93 -22.21 9.16
N GLU A 380 38.17 -22.91 8.33
CA GLU A 380 37.03 -23.76 8.69
C GLU A 380 35.92 -23.04 9.49
N MET A 381 35.88 -21.70 9.48
CA MET A 381 34.99 -20.89 10.36
C MET A 381 33.52 -21.31 10.30
N PHE A 382 32.99 -21.66 9.12
CA PHE A 382 31.63 -22.16 8.90
C PHE A 382 31.60 -23.59 8.31
N TYR A 383 32.69 -24.35 8.44
CA TYR A 383 32.81 -25.70 7.88
C TYR A 383 31.74 -26.63 8.47
N TYR A 384 31.06 -27.44 7.63
CA TYR A 384 29.97 -28.34 8.05
C TYR A 384 28.76 -27.65 8.76
N THR A 385 28.49 -26.38 8.49
CA THR A 385 27.25 -25.69 8.93
C THR A 385 26.07 -26.00 7.99
N ASN A 386 25.74 -27.29 7.86
CA ASN A 386 24.89 -27.84 6.78
C ASN A 386 23.51 -27.16 6.61
N GLU A 387 22.86 -26.72 7.69
CA GLU A 387 21.53 -26.08 7.64
C GLU A 387 21.55 -24.59 7.24
N LEU A 388 22.69 -23.89 7.29
CA LEU A 388 22.78 -22.47 6.90
C LEU A 388 22.53 -22.29 5.41
N SER A 389 21.50 -21.49 5.07
CA SER A 389 21.07 -21.28 3.67
C SER A 389 21.60 -19.99 3.00
N SER A 390 22.09 -19.05 3.81
CA SER A 390 22.66 -17.75 3.44
C SER A 390 23.49 -17.18 4.60
N LEU A 391 24.49 -16.34 4.29
CA LEU A 391 25.25 -15.55 5.28
C LEU A 391 25.35 -14.08 4.81
N GLU A 392 25.22 -13.14 5.74
CA GLU A 392 25.44 -11.70 5.50
C GLU A 392 26.83 -11.32 5.99
N LEU A 393 27.73 -11.00 5.05
CA LEU A 393 29.16 -10.79 5.27
C LEU A 393 29.67 -9.48 4.66
N SER A 394 28.79 -8.59 4.19
CA SER A 394 29.18 -7.38 3.44
C SER A 394 30.00 -6.37 4.26
N HIS A 395 30.01 -6.49 5.58
CA HIS A 395 30.81 -5.70 6.52
C HIS A 395 32.17 -6.33 6.88
N PHE A 396 32.45 -7.58 6.47
CA PHE A 396 33.74 -8.22 6.76
C PHE A 396 34.87 -7.51 6.01
N ASP A 397 35.90 -7.10 6.75
CA ASP A 397 37.23 -6.76 6.24
C ASP A 397 38.11 -8.02 6.33
N THR A 398 38.62 -8.47 5.18
CA THR A 398 39.50 -9.65 5.08
C THR A 398 40.94 -9.28 4.70
N SER A 399 41.29 -7.99 4.64
CA SER A 399 42.56 -7.50 4.09
C SER A 399 43.82 -7.99 4.83
N LYS A 400 43.68 -8.43 6.09
CA LYS A 400 44.76 -9.06 6.89
C LYS A 400 44.71 -10.58 6.91
N VAL A 401 43.67 -11.21 6.35
CA VAL A 401 43.48 -12.67 6.41
C VAL A 401 44.51 -13.36 5.52
N THR A 402 45.29 -14.25 6.13
CA THR A 402 46.30 -15.08 5.45
C THR A 402 45.80 -16.50 5.16
N SER A 403 44.74 -16.96 5.83
CA SER A 403 44.20 -18.32 5.63
C SER A 403 42.67 -18.35 5.69
N MET A 404 42.06 -19.02 4.70
CA MET A 404 40.61 -19.23 4.53
C MET A 404 40.28 -20.69 4.19
N ARG A 405 41.12 -21.62 4.65
CA ARG A 405 41.06 -23.05 4.33
C ARG A 405 39.70 -23.62 4.73
N TYR A 406 38.96 -24.24 3.82
CA TYR A 406 37.62 -24.80 4.06
C TYR A 406 36.58 -23.85 4.72
N MET A 407 36.77 -22.52 4.67
CA MET A 407 35.94 -21.53 5.39
C MET A 407 34.41 -21.72 5.22
N PHE A 408 33.96 -22.08 4.02
CA PHE A 408 32.55 -22.37 3.67
C PHE A 408 32.35 -23.83 3.17
N GLY A 409 33.27 -24.74 3.54
CA GLY A 409 33.25 -26.12 3.07
C GLY A 409 32.09 -26.95 3.67
N ASN A 410 31.52 -27.86 2.89
CA ASN A 410 30.36 -28.68 3.25
C ASN A 410 29.10 -27.91 3.69
N MET A 411 28.96 -26.63 3.34
CA MET A 411 27.71 -25.88 3.56
C MET A 411 26.62 -26.34 2.57
N GLU A 412 26.00 -27.48 2.85
CA GLU A 412 25.12 -28.20 1.91
C GLU A 412 23.91 -27.38 1.44
N LYS A 413 23.29 -26.59 2.32
CA LYS A 413 22.10 -25.76 1.99
C LYS A 413 22.40 -24.33 1.56
N LEU A 414 23.66 -23.89 1.54
CA LEU A 414 24.02 -22.53 1.15
C LEU A 414 23.61 -22.27 -0.31
N THR A 415 22.68 -21.34 -0.53
CA THR A 415 22.10 -21.06 -1.87
C THR A 415 22.64 -19.78 -2.51
N ASP A 416 22.97 -18.78 -1.70
CA ASP A 416 23.49 -17.48 -2.11
C ASP A 416 24.55 -17.02 -1.10
N LEU A 417 25.60 -16.35 -1.58
CA LEU A 417 26.72 -15.86 -0.78
C LEU A 417 27.39 -14.70 -1.55
N ASP A 418 27.43 -13.51 -0.95
CA ASP A 418 28.24 -12.41 -1.46
C ASP A 418 29.61 -12.38 -0.76
N VAL A 419 30.67 -12.41 -1.56
CA VAL A 419 32.08 -12.26 -1.15
C VAL A 419 32.76 -11.16 -1.98
N SER A 420 31.99 -10.27 -2.61
CA SER A 420 32.53 -9.22 -3.48
C SER A 420 33.26 -8.10 -2.71
N ASN A 421 33.10 -8.04 -1.40
CA ASN A 421 33.89 -7.22 -0.46
C ASN A 421 35.21 -7.87 -0.03
N PHE A 422 35.41 -9.18 -0.22
CA PHE A 422 36.60 -9.87 0.27
C PHE A 422 37.85 -9.42 -0.50
N ASP A 423 38.78 -8.80 0.20
CA ASP A 423 40.16 -8.64 -0.25
C ASP A 423 40.94 -9.91 0.12
N THR A 424 41.29 -10.72 -0.87
CA THR A 424 42.09 -11.94 -0.66
C THR A 424 43.58 -11.73 -0.94
N SER A 425 44.04 -10.48 -1.15
CA SER A 425 45.41 -10.23 -1.61
C SER A 425 46.49 -10.60 -0.58
N SER A 426 46.12 -10.78 0.70
CA SER A 426 46.98 -11.31 1.76
C SER A 426 46.90 -12.83 1.94
N VAL A 427 45.95 -13.52 1.28
CA VAL A 427 45.67 -14.95 1.51
C VAL A 427 46.75 -15.83 0.88
N GLU A 428 47.27 -16.77 1.68
CA GLU A 428 48.27 -17.76 1.28
C GLU A 428 47.68 -19.17 1.10
N ASP A 429 46.66 -19.55 1.88
CA ASP A 429 45.90 -20.80 1.72
C ASP A 429 44.39 -20.54 1.66
N MET A 430 43.75 -21.10 0.63
CA MET A 430 42.27 -21.16 0.47
C MET A 430 41.82 -22.54 -0.02
N SER A 431 42.59 -23.58 0.30
CA SER A 431 42.28 -24.97 -0.04
C SER A 431 40.94 -25.38 0.55
N GLY A 432 40.10 -26.02 -0.26
CA GLY A 432 38.76 -26.44 0.12
C GLY A 432 37.75 -25.33 0.44
N MET A 433 38.07 -24.03 0.28
CA MET A 433 37.29 -22.88 0.78
C MET A 433 35.78 -22.95 0.48
N PHE A 434 35.37 -23.36 -0.72
CA PHE A 434 33.96 -23.55 -1.11
C PHE A 434 33.65 -25.02 -1.48
N SER A 435 34.45 -25.97 -1.02
CA SER A 435 34.29 -27.39 -1.36
C SER A 435 32.96 -27.96 -0.85
N ILE A 436 32.34 -28.84 -1.64
CA ILE A 436 31.11 -29.55 -1.28
C ILE A 436 29.98 -28.56 -0.89
N THR A 437 29.79 -27.53 -1.72
CA THR A 437 28.67 -26.57 -1.65
C THR A 437 27.66 -26.83 -2.80
N PRO A 438 26.94 -27.98 -2.81
CA PRO A 438 26.13 -28.41 -3.96
C PRO A 438 24.95 -27.48 -4.29
N SER A 439 24.43 -26.74 -3.31
CA SER A 439 23.32 -25.79 -3.49
C SER A 439 23.76 -24.44 -4.06
N LEU A 440 25.02 -24.04 -3.85
CA LEU A 440 25.54 -22.75 -4.29
C LEU A 440 25.80 -22.76 -5.80
N LYS A 441 24.79 -22.34 -6.59
CA LYS A 441 24.84 -22.40 -8.06
C LYS A 441 25.63 -21.28 -8.70
N LYS A 442 25.88 -20.19 -7.97
CA LYS A 442 26.56 -19.00 -8.49
C LYS A 442 27.55 -18.47 -7.47
N LEU A 443 28.68 -17.96 -7.94
CA LEU A 443 29.67 -17.32 -7.08
C LEU A 443 30.41 -16.22 -7.85
N ASN A 444 30.64 -15.09 -7.17
CA ASN A 444 31.29 -13.92 -7.74
C ASN A 444 32.65 -13.67 -7.08
N LEU A 445 33.70 -14.26 -7.66
CA LEU A 445 35.11 -14.08 -7.28
C LEU A 445 35.76 -12.95 -8.10
N SER A 446 35.01 -11.86 -8.38
CA SER A 446 35.54 -10.72 -9.16
C SER A 446 36.56 -9.87 -8.38
N SER A 447 36.45 -9.86 -7.05
CA SER A 447 37.37 -9.24 -6.10
C SER A 447 38.63 -10.06 -5.84
N PHE A 448 38.55 -11.40 -5.99
CA PHE A 448 39.59 -12.32 -5.58
C PHE A 448 40.91 -12.09 -6.33
N ASP A 449 41.97 -12.04 -5.53
CA ASP A 449 43.35 -11.89 -5.95
C ASP A 449 44.15 -13.06 -5.38
N THR A 450 44.62 -13.95 -6.25
CA THR A 450 45.31 -15.17 -5.83
C THR A 450 46.82 -15.11 -6.13
N ARG A 451 47.36 -13.90 -6.27
CA ARG A 451 48.79 -13.69 -6.59
C ARG A 451 49.75 -14.10 -5.47
N ASN A 452 49.28 -14.10 -4.22
CA ASN A 452 50.02 -14.55 -3.03
C ASN A 452 49.58 -15.95 -2.54
N VAL A 453 48.50 -16.51 -3.09
CA VAL A 453 48.02 -17.87 -2.76
C VAL A 453 49.07 -18.90 -3.20
N LYS A 454 49.39 -19.79 -2.27
CA LYS A 454 50.33 -20.90 -2.41
C LYS A 454 49.57 -22.21 -2.55
N GLU A 455 48.54 -22.39 -1.72
CA GLU A 455 47.72 -23.60 -1.65
C GLU A 455 46.26 -23.30 -2.01
N MET A 456 45.71 -24.10 -2.92
CA MET A 456 44.38 -23.92 -3.50
C MET A 456 43.70 -25.28 -3.82
N GLU A 457 44.17 -26.37 -3.19
CA GLU A 457 43.67 -27.72 -3.48
C GLU A 457 42.18 -27.82 -3.12
N GLY A 458 41.38 -28.38 -4.02
CA GLY A 458 39.95 -28.61 -3.77
C GLY A 458 39.08 -27.36 -3.56
N ALA A 459 39.60 -26.13 -3.77
CA ALA A 459 38.94 -24.88 -3.37
C ALA A 459 37.51 -24.68 -3.92
N LEU A 460 37.20 -25.27 -5.08
CA LEU A 460 35.88 -25.26 -5.74
C LEU A 460 35.39 -26.69 -6.05
N TYR A 461 35.87 -27.70 -5.31
CA TYR A 461 35.60 -29.12 -5.58
C TYR A 461 34.20 -29.56 -5.14
N SER A 462 33.54 -30.38 -5.95
CA SER A 462 32.16 -30.85 -5.73
C SER A 462 31.10 -29.74 -5.62
N SER A 463 31.48 -28.47 -5.82
CA SER A 463 30.60 -27.31 -5.66
C SER A 463 29.53 -27.21 -6.75
N GLY A 464 28.40 -26.60 -6.38
CA GLY A 464 27.19 -26.49 -7.21
C GLY A 464 27.32 -25.65 -8.47
N PHE A 465 28.38 -24.85 -8.59
CA PHE A 465 28.56 -23.76 -9.56
C PHE A 465 28.14 -24.06 -11.00
N GLU A 466 27.08 -23.41 -11.46
CA GLU A 466 26.68 -23.29 -12.86
C GLU A 466 27.27 -22.02 -13.50
N GLU A 467 27.51 -20.98 -12.69
CA GLU A 467 27.98 -19.66 -13.13
C GLU A 467 29.04 -19.09 -12.15
N LEU A 468 30.29 -18.99 -12.60
CA LEU A 468 31.44 -18.48 -11.82
C LEU A 468 31.96 -17.19 -12.46
N THR A 469 31.85 -16.05 -11.77
CA THR A 469 32.46 -14.78 -12.21
C THR A 469 33.81 -14.59 -11.55
N VAL A 470 34.82 -14.12 -12.29
CA VAL A 470 36.21 -13.98 -11.80
C VAL A 470 36.85 -12.65 -12.22
N GLY A 471 37.83 -12.18 -11.44
CA GLY A 471 38.67 -11.02 -11.76
C GLY A 471 39.89 -11.36 -12.63
N ASN A 472 40.65 -10.34 -13.05
CA ASN A 472 41.91 -10.53 -13.78
C ASN A 472 43.08 -11.02 -12.88
N ASN A 473 42.91 -10.96 -11.56
CA ASN A 473 43.91 -11.42 -10.59
C ASN A 473 43.64 -12.87 -10.13
N MET A 474 42.61 -13.51 -10.69
CA MET A 474 42.26 -14.90 -10.40
C MET A 474 43.13 -15.85 -11.24
N LYS A 475 44.02 -16.56 -10.56
CA LYS A 475 44.87 -17.62 -11.09
C LYS A 475 44.65 -18.89 -10.25
N PHE A 476 44.56 -20.05 -10.89
CA PHE A 476 44.57 -21.32 -10.17
C PHE A 476 45.99 -21.68 -9.72
N VAL A 477 46.18 -21.95 -8.43
CA VAL A 477 47.49 -22.29 -7.82
C VAL A 477 47.38 -23.61 -7.04
N SER A 478 47.10 -24.68 -7.78
CA SER A 478 47.29 -26.08 -7.35
C SER A 478 47.34 -26.97 -8.60
N ASP A 479 47.91 -28.16 -8.47
CA ASP A 479 47.92 -29.20 -9.51
C ASP A 479 46.82 -30.26 -9.32
N HIS A 480 46.06 -30.23 -8.22
CA HIS A 480 45.05 -31.25 -7.87
C HIS A 480 43.64 -30.69 -7.69
N ASP A 481 42.65 -31.37 -8.29
CA ASP A 481 41.22 -31.38 -7.96
C ASP A 481 40.53 -30.05 -7.58
N ILE A 482 40.95 -28.91 -8.14
CA ILE A 482 40.37 -27.59 -7.84
C ILE A 482 38.86 -27.53 -8.16
N LEU A 483 38.42 -28.21 -9.22
CA LEU A 483 37.04 -28.27 -9.73
C LEU A 483 36.72 -29.71 -10.18
N PRO A 484 35.46 -30.18 -10.05
CA PRO A 484 35.09 -31.53 -10.47
C PRO A 484 35.16 -31.69 -12.01
N GLU A 485 35.68 -32.81 -12.48
CA GLU A 485 35.77 -33.11 -13.93
C GLU A 485 34.42 -33.45 -14.58
N LYS A 486 33.54 -34.14 -13.84
CA LYS A 486 32.39 -34.88 -14.35
C LYS A 486 31.18 -34.72 -13.43
N ASP A 487 29.98 -34.87 -13.98
CA ASP A 487 28.74 -34.96 -13.21
C ASP A 487 28.55 -36.35 -12.56
N ASN A 488 27.49 -36.49 -11.77
CA ASN A 488 27.13 -37.72 -11.07
C ASN A 488 26.79 -38.91 -12.02
N ALA A 489 26.67 -38.68 -13.33
CA ALA A 489 26.51 -39.71 -14.36
C ALA A 489 27.84 -40.00 -15.11
N GLY A 490 28.96 -39.46 -14.64
CA GLY A 490 30.30 -39.63 -15.22
C GLY A 490 30.56 -38.80 -16.48
N LYS A 491 29.64 -37.89 -16.85
CA LYS A 491 29.71 -37.08 -18.07
C LYS A 491 30.58 -35.84 -17.82
N PRO A 492 31.58 -35.53 -18.67
CA PRO A 492 32.51 -34.44 -18.41
C PRO A 492 31.82 -33.07 -18.49
N PHE A 493 32.25 -32.14 -17.63
CA PHE A 493 31.84 -30.74 -17.68
C PHE A 493 32.66 -29.96 -18.72
N SER A 494 31.97 -29.25 -19.61
CA SER A 494 32.55 -28.19 -20.44
C SER A 494 32.31 -26.81 -19.82
N TRP A 495 33.20 -25.86 -20.11
CA TRP A 495 33.13 -24.48 -19.62
C TRP A 495 33.17 -23.48 -20.77
N TYR A 496 32.51 -22.34 -20.64
CA TYR A 496 32.67 -21.23 -21.60
C TYR A 496 32.59 -19.85 -20.95
N GLY A 497 33.45 -18.94 -21.42
CA GLY A 497 33.44 -17.52 -21.03
C GLY A 497 32.34 -16.76 -21.76
N LYS A 498 31.47 -16.09 -20.99
CA LYS A 498 30.24 -15.43 -21.43
C LYS A 498 30.47 -14.17 -22.28
N ASN A 499 31.57 -13.45 -22.04
CA ASN A 499 31.94 -12.25 -22.77
C ASN A 499 33.14 -12.49 -23.71
N THR A 500 34.10 -13.31 -23.32
CA THR A 500 35.26 -13.69 -24.17
C THR A 500 34.89 -14.69 -25.28
N GLY A 501 33.81 -15.46 -25.10
CA GLY A 501 33.41 -16.54 -26.01
C GLY A 501 34.35 -17.76 -26.00
N LYS A 502 35.39 -17.75 -25.15
CA LYS A 502 36.37 -18.84 -25.03
C LYS A 502 35.68 -20.11 -24.52
N LYS A 503 36.14 -21.27 -24.99
CA LYS A 503 35.57 -22.59 -24.68
C LYS A 503 36.63 -23.52 -24.12
N PHE A 504 36.20 -24.44 -23.27
CA PHE A 504 36.98 -25.55 -22.72
C PHE A 504 36.06 -26.77 -22.73
N ASN A 505 36.48 -27.88 -23.35
CA ASN A 505 35.64 -29.06 -23.51
C ASN A 505 35.55 -29.89 -22.22
N THR A 506 36.55 -29.75 -21.34
CA THR A 506 36.66 -30.40 -20.03
C THR A 506 36.95 -29.36 -18.93
N THR A 507 36.70 -29.71 -17.66
CA THR A 507 37.22 -28.94 -16.52
C THR A 507 38.75 -28.88 -16.54
N ALA A 508 39.44 -29.95 -16.93
CA ALA A 508 40.90 -29.97 -17.02
C ALA A 508 41.44 -28.90 -18.01
N GLU A 509 40.81 -28.71 -19.18
CA GLU A 509 41.17 -27.63 -20.11
C GLU A 509 40.94 -26.22 -19.51
N PHE A 510 39.92 -26.06 -18.66
CA PHE A 510 39.62 -24.79 -17.99
C PHE A 510 40.59 -24.49 -16.84
N VAL A 511 40.89 -25.50 -16.01
CA VAL A 511 41.85 -25.40 -14.89
C VAL A 511 43.25 -25.14 -15.41
N GLU A 512 43.73 -25.88 -16.42
CA GLU A 512 45.06 -25.67 -17.00
C GLU A 512 45.18 -24.29 -17.65
N TYR A 513 44.11 -23.74 -18.24
CA TYR A 513 44.12 -22.34 -18.66
C TYR A 513 44.19 -21.37 -17.47
N GLY A 514 43.43 -21.61 -16.39
CA GLY A 514 43.44 -20.76 -15.21
C GLY A 514 44.75 -20.78 -14.43
N LYS A 515 45.59 -21.81 -14.56
CA LYS A 515 47.00 -21.79 -14.08
C LYS A 515 47.83 -20.69 -14.77
N GLY A 516 47.48 -20.34 -16.01
CA GLY A 516 48.03 -19.19 -16.74
C GLY A 516 47.40 -17.83 -16.40
N GLY A 517 46.44 -17.79 -15.48
CA GLY A 517 45.61 -16.63 -15.16
C GLY A 517 44.32 -16.57 -16.00
N LEU A 518 43.19 -16.40 -15.32
CA LEU A 518 41.90 -16.20 -15.98
C LEU A 518 41.75 -14.74 -16.44
N ALA A 519 41.00 -14.53 -17.52
CA ALA A 519 40.56 -13.20 -17.91
C ALA A 519 39.26 -12.86 -17.16
N ALA A 520 39.08 -11.59 -16.80
CA ALA A 520 37.84 -11.15 -16.15
C ALA A 520 36.62 -11.41 -17.07
N ASP A 521 35.83 -12.41 -16.68
CA ASP A 521 34.66 -12.90 -17.39
C ASP A 521 33.76 -13.66 -16.42
N THR A 522 32.59 -14.08 -16.90
CA THR A 522 31.73 -15.04 -16.23
C THR A 522 31.82 -16.37 -16.98
N TYR A 523 32.34 -17.41 -16.33
CA TYR A 523 32.48 -18.74 -16.88
C TYR A 523 31.28 -19.61 -16.50
N ILE A 524 30.62 -20.20 -17.50
CA ILE A 524 29.43 -21.04 -17.32
C ILE A 524 29.81 -22.51 -17.48
N ARG A 525 29.40 -23.36 -16.52
CA ARG A 525 29.57 -24.82 -16.55
C ARG A 525 28.37 -25.48 -17.23
N THR A 526 28.60 -26.52 -18.05
CA THR A 526 27.56 -27.34 -18.69
C THR A 526 28.05 -28.76 -18.91
N THR A 527 27.16 -29.76 -18.84
CA THR A 527 27.49 -31.14 -19.27
C THR A 527 27.05 -31.41 -20.70
N GLU A 528 26.19 -30.57 -21.29
CA GLU A 528 25.80 -30.69 -22.68
C GLU A 528 26.87 -30.11 -23.61
N ALA A 529 27.12 -30.80 -24.73
CA ALA A 529 27.87 -30.25 -25.84
C ALA A 529 27.27 -28.89 -26.19
N LYS A 530 28.08 -27.82 -26.10
CA LYS A 530 27.62 -26.43 -25.99
C LYS A 530 26.40 -26.18 -26.89
N PRO A 531 25.27 -25.62 -26.38
CA PRO A 531 24.21 -25.15 -27.25
C PRO A 531 24.86 -24.33 -28.36
N GLU A 532 24.54 -24.67 -29.62
CA GLU A 532 25.28 -24.17 -30.78
C GLU A 532 25.54 -22.68 -30.64
N THR A 533 26.67 -22.18 -31.15
CA THR A 533 26.94 -20.74 -31.16
C THR A 533 26.13 -20.07 -32.28
N LYS A 534 24.80 -20.27 -32.17
CA LYS A 534 23.69 -19.46 -32.63
C LYS A 534 24.18 -18.05 -32.87
N PRO A 535 24.22 -17.59 -34.14
CA PRO A 535 24.74 -16.27 -34.47
C PRO A 535 24.13 -15.15 -33.62
N GLU A 536 22.89 -15.32 -33.15
CA GLU A 536 22.17 -14.43 -32.22
C GLU A 536 22.74 -14.28 -30.81
N GLY A 537 23.53 -15.24 -30.32
CA GLY A 537 23.89 -15.33 -28.90
C GLY A 537 22.73 -15.78 -28.01
N ASP A 538 22.97 -15.83 -26.70
CA ASP A 538 22.04 -16.43 -25.75
C ASP A 538 20.80 -15.57 -25.45
N TYR A 539 19.73 -16.21 -24.99
CA TYR A 539 18.54 -15.53 -24.47
C TYR A 539 18.89 -14.87 -23.13
N ILE A 540 18.95 -13.54 -23.11
CA ILE A 540 19.02 -12.75 -21.89
C ILE A 540 17.61 -12.25 -21.60
N SER A 541 17.06 -12.56 -20.43
CA SER A 541 15.76 -12.02 -20.00
C SER A 541 15.80 -10.49 -20.01
N PHE A 542 14.79 -9.85 -20.61
CA PHE A 542 14.75 -8.40 -20.80
C PHE A 542 13.47 -7.79 -20.23
N GLY A 543 12.31 -8.42 -20.44
CA GLY A 543 11.05 -8.09 -19.77
C GLY A 543 10.45 -6.70 -20.02
N LYS A 544 11.04 -5.87 -20.89
CA LYS A 544 10.66 -4.47 -21.09
C LYS A 544 9.77 -4.27 -22.31
N TYR A 545 8.98 -3.20 -22.30
CA TYR A 545 8.17 -2.82 -23.45
C TYR A 545 8.99 -1.98 -24.44
N VAL A 546 8.82 -2.27 -25.73
CA VAL A 546 9.49 -1.53 -26.82
C VAL A 546 8.49 -1.17 -27.91
N THR A 547 8.58 0.07 -28.41
CA THR A 547 7.80 0.54 -29.56
C THR A 547 8.66 0.44 -30.82
N VAL A 548 8.15 -0.20 -31.88
CA VAL A 548 8.91 -0.37 -33.13
C VAL A 548 8.93 0.95 -33.93
N ASN A 549 10.11 1.35 -34.40
CA ASN A 549 10.27 2.54 -35.23
C ASN A 549 9.68 2.31 -36.64
N ASN A 550 9.04 3.34 -37.20
CA ASN A 550 8.56 3.38 -38.58
C ASN A 550 9.70 3.69 -39.57
N ASP A 551 10.75 2.86 -39.50
CA ASP A 551 11.90 2.89 -40.38
C ASP A 551 11.94 1.58 -41.18
N LYS A 552 11.91 1.73 -42.51
CA LYS A 552 11.85 0.62 -43.47
C LYS A 552 13.04 -0.33 -43.39
N GLY A 553 14.14 0.05 -42.73
CA GLY A 553 15.29 -0.82 -42.50
C GLY A 553 15.05 -1.97 -41.51
N TYR A 554 13.99 -1.92 -40.68
CA TYR A 554 13.84 -2.82 -39.53
C TYR A 554 12.60 -3.71 -39.60
N ASN A 555 12.71 -4.79 -40.39
CA ASN A 555 11.76 -5.90 -40.42
C ASN A 555 11.93 -6.84 -39.22
N THR A 556 10.94 -7.71 -38.96
CA THR A 556 11.08 -8.80 -37.99
C THR A 556 11.42 -10.13 -38.67
N TRP A 557 12.21 -10.95 -37.99
CA TRP A 557 12.78 -12.19 -38.51
C TRP A 557 12.19 -13.42 -37.79
N GLN A 558 11.99 -14.52 -38.53
CA GLN A 558 11.53 -15.82 -38.01
C GLN A 558 12.69 -16.63 -37.43
N ASN A 559 13.91 -16.35 -37.87
CA ASN A 559 15.16 -16.92 -37.37
C ASN A 559 16.32 -15.97 -37.72
N PHE A 560 17.50 -16.26 -37.21
CA PHE A 560 18.70 -15.46 -37.46
C PHE A 560 19.46 -15.89 -38.74
N SER A 561 18.89 -16.83 -39.49
CA SER A 561 19.16 -17.05 -40.92
C SER A 561 18.49 -16.01 -41.83
N TRP A 562 18.03 -14.88 -41.26
CA TRP A 562 17.37 -13.75 -41.95
C TRP A 562 16.12 -14.12 -42.76
N LYS A 563 15.40 -15.17 -42.37
CA LYS A 563 14.06 -15.42 -42.93
C LYS A 563 13.08 -14.39 -42.36
N GLN A 564 12.59 -13.49 -43.20
CA GLN A 564 11.61 -12.47 -42.79
C GLN A 564 10.32 -13.12 -42.27
N LYS A 565 9.81 -12.60 -41.14
CA LYS A 565 8.51 -12.97 -40.56
C LYS A 565 7.45 -11.91 -40.89
N HIS A 566 7.73 -10.65 -40.58
CA HIS A 566 6.87 -9.52 -40.93
C HIS A 566 7.71 -8.34 -41.42
N GLU A 567 7.22 -7.65 -42.44
CA GLU A 567 7.74 -6.33 -42.82
C GLU A 567 7.53 -5.32 -41.70
N ASN A 568 8.39 -4.30 -41.62
CA ASN A 568 8.23 -3.14 -40.75
C ASN A 568 6.81 -2.53 -40.88
N SER A 569 6.25 -2.54 -42.09
CA SER A 569 4.88 -2.07 -42.41
C SER A 569 3.75 -2.70 -41.58
N LYS A 570 3.99 -3.87 -40.95
CA LYS A 570 3.01 -4.61 -40.13
C LYS A 570 3.22 -4.45 -38.62
N VAL A 571 4.41 -4.03 -38.20
CA VAL A 571 4.82 -3.96 -36.78
C VAL A 571 5.13 -2.54 -36.31
N ALA A 572 5.42 -1.60 -37.21
CA ALA A 572 5.83 -0.25 -36.90
C ALA A 572 4.80 0.55 -36.09
N ASN A 573 5.31 1.42 -35.24
CA ASN A 573 4.60 2.27 -34.28
C ASN A 573 3.86 1.52 -33.16
N ASN A 574 3.70 0.20 -33.23
CA ASN A 574 3.10 -0.61 -32.16
C ASN A 574 4.12 -0.91 -31.06
N THR A 575 3.60 -1.16 -29.85
CA THR A 575 4.40 -1.56 -28.69
C THR A 575 4.24 -3.05 -28.41
N TYR A 576 5.35 -3.71 -28.11
CA TYR A 576 5.42 -5.14 -27.82
C TYR A 576 6.17 -5.37 -26.51
N LEU A 577 5.92 -6.50 -25.85
CA LEU A 577 6.78 -6.98 -24.78
C LEU A 577 8.01 -7.64 -25.42
N ALA A 578 9.19 -7.04 -25.24
CA ALA A 578 10.45 -7.69 -25.58
C ALA A 578 10.84 -8.61 -24.43
N LYS A 579 10.45 -9.90 -24.51
CA LYS A 579 10.68 -10.85 -23.41
C LYS A 579 12.18 -11.10 -23.21
N GLY A 580 12.91 -11.34 -24.30
CA GLY A 580 14.36 -11.52 -24.27
C GLY A 580 15.10 -10.61 -25.24
N GLN A 581 16.37 -10.38 -24.92
CA GLN A 581 17.37 -9.75 -25.77
C GLN A 581 18.50 -10.74 -26.10
N TYR A 582 19.12 -10.55 -27.26
CA TYR A 582 20.12 -11.44 -27.85
C TYR A 582 21.30 -10.60 -28.35
N LYS A 583 22.54 -10.95 -27.95
CA LYS A 583 23.77 -10.26 -28.38
C LYS A 583 24.37 -10.96 -29.60
N HIS A 584 23.94 -10.57 -30.80
CA HIS A 584 24.33 -11.25 -32.03
C HIS A 584 25.80 -11.00 -32.38
N ALA A 585 26.49 -12.02 -32.88
CA ALA A 585 27.88 -12.02 -33.36
C ALA A 585 28.19 -11.02 -34.50
N ASN A 586 27.20 -10.26 -34.98
CA ASN A 586 27.38 -9.13 -35.91
C ASN A 586 27.44 -7.76 -35.18
N GLY A 587 27.60 -7.77 -33.85
CA GLY A 587 27.69 -6.58 -33.02
C GLY A 587 26.35 -5.86 -32.77
N SER A 588 25.21 -6.45 -33.15
CA SER A 588 23.88 -5.88 -32.90
C SER A 588 23.08 -6.66 -31.86
N THR A 589 22.40 -5.94 -30.98
CA THR A 589 21.38 -6.53 -30.10
C THR A 589 20.08 -6.75 -30.87
N TYR A 590 19.42 -7.88 -30.62
CA TYR A 590 18.07 -8.18 -31.12
C TYR A 590 17.10 -8.46 -29.97
N TYR A 591 15.82 -8.17 -30.16
CA TYR A 591 14.74 -8.40 -29.17
C TYR A 591 13.71 -9.40 -29.71
N SER A 592 13.26 -10.35 -28.88
CA SER A 592 12.11 -11.21 -29.19
C SER A 592 10.80 -10.52 -28.80
N LEU A 593 10.05 -10.07 -29.81
CA LEU A 593 8.81 -9.31 -29.61
C LEU A 593 7.60 -10.22 -29.40
N TYR A 594 6.74 -9.87 -28.44
CA TYR A 594 5.46 -10.54 -28.18
C TYR A 594 4.31 -9.52 -28.10
N ASP A 595 3.16 -9.86 -28.66
CA ASP A 595 1.93 -9.07 -28.49
C ASP A 595 1.23 -9.37 -27.13
N SER A 596 0.14 -8.66 -26.82
CA SER A 596 -0.63 -8.86 -25.58
C SER A 596 -1.30 -10.23 -25.43
N LYS A 597 -1.39 -11.04 -26.48
CA LYS A 597 -1.91 -12.41 -26.41
C LYS A 597 -0.79 -13.43 -26.17
N GLY A 598 0.46 -12.97 -26.04
CA GLY A 598 1.64 -13.83 -26.04
C GLY A 598 2.01 -14.35 -27.43
N THR A 599 1.40 -13.83 -28.51
CA THR A 599 1.79 -14.20 -29.89
C THR A 599 3.20 -13.69 -30.15
N TRP A 600 4.11 -14.58 -30.51
CA TRP A 600 5.47 -14.19 -30.85
C TRP A 600 5.53 -13.51 -32.23
N MET A 601 6.02 -12.27 -32.27
CA MET A 601 6.02 -11.37 -33.44
C MET A 601 7.35 -11.32 -34.21
N GLY A 602 8.36 -12.08 -33.77
CA GLY A 602 9.66 -12.19 -34.42
C GLY A 602 10.81 -11.57 -33.64
N TYR A 603 12.03 -11.70 -34.18
CA TYR A 603 13.21 -10.98 -33.71
C TYR A 603 13.34 -9.66 -34.44
N ILE A 604 13.64 -8.56 -33.74
CA ILE A 604 13.95 -7.25 -34.35
C ILE A 604 15.30 -6.73 -33.85
N ASN A 605 16.06 -6.00 -34.67
CA ASN A 605 17.26 -5.31 -34.21
C ASN A 605 16.86 -4.18 -33.24
N ALA A 606 17.54 -4.04 -32.11
CA ALA A 606 17.22 -3.07 -31.07
C ALA A 606 17.19 -1.61 -31.57
N LYS A 607 18.05 -1.26 -32.54
CA LYS A 607 18.09 0.06 -33.21
C LYS A 607 16.78 0.38 -33.95
N GLY A 608 16.04 -0.66 -34.37
CA GLY A 608 14.70 -0.56 -34.95
C GLY A 608 13.58 -0.30 -33.95
N THR A 609 13.89 -0.06 -32.68
CA THR A 609 12.91 0.16 -31.61
C THR A 609 13.25 1.38 -30.75
N LYS A 610 12.33 1.75 -29.87
CA LYS A 610 12.56 2.63 -28.73
C LYS A 610 12.02 1.96 -27.47
N LEU A 611 12.78 2.03 -26.39
CA LEU A 611 12.33 1.56 -25.07
C LEU A 611 11.14 2.39 -24.60
N ALA A 612 10.17 1.76 -23.93
CA ALA A 612 9.02 2.42 -23.33
C ALA A 612 8.95 2.12 -21.83
N ASP A 613 8.52 3.11 -21.05
CA ASP A 613 8.44 3.03 -19.57
C ASP A 613 7.34 2.08 -19.05
N GLY A 614 6.60 1.43 -19.97
CA GLY A 614 5.51 0.52 -19.65
C GLY A 614 4.69 0.12 -20.87
N ALA A 615 3.64 -0.66 -20.62
CA ALA A 615 2.80 -1.27 -21.66
C ALA A 615 2.13 -0.26 -22.61
N GLN A 616 2.01 1.00 -22.21
CA GLN A 616 1.47 2.11 -23.02
C GLN A 616 2.29 2.44 -24.27
N GLY A 617 3.59 2.15 -24.28
CA GLY A 617 4.48 2.55 -25.37
C GLY A 617 4.99 3.99 -25.29
N VAL A 618 5.85 4.35 -26.25
CA VAL A 618 6.45 5.69 -26.33
C VAL A 618 5.41 6.73 -26.81
N TYR A 619 5.41 7.91 -26.17
CA TYR A 619 4.64 9.07 -26.59
C TYR A 619 4.95 9.45 -28.04
N GLN A 620 3.92 9.53 -28.88
CA GLN A 620 4.01 10.00 -30.26
C GLN A 620 3.19 11.28 -30.40
N SER A 621 3.81 12.36 -30.91
CA SER A 621 3.09 13.61 -31.17
C SER A 621 2.04 13.40 -32.28
N PHE A 622 0.82 13.87 -32.03
CA PHE A 622 -0.32 13.68 -32.93
C PHE A 622 -0.96 15.00 -33.35
N GLY A 623 -1.24 15.89 -32.40
CA GLY A 623 -1.65 17.28 -32.64
C GLY A 623 -2.97 17.47 -33.41
N LYS A 624 -3.91 16.51 -33.36
CA LYS A 624 -5.19 16.59 -34.12
C LYS A 624 -6.39 16.77 -33.22
N TYR A 625 -7.43 17.42 -33.74
CA TYR A 625 -8.73 17.45 -33.06
C TYR A 625 -9.45 16.10 -33.21
N VAL A 626 -10.08 15.63 -32.13
CA VAL A 626 -10.84 14.37 -32.10
C VAL A 626 -12.19 14.58 -31.42
N THR A 627 -13.27 14.07 -32.02
CA THR A 627 -14.63 14.11 -31.46
C THR A 627 -14.94 12.77 -30.79
N ILE A 628 -15.31 12.81 -29.52
CA ILE A 628 -15.51 11.60 -28.70
C ILE A 628 -16.94 11.07 -28.85
N GLY A 629 -17.08 9.83 -29.28
CA GLY A 629 -18.36 9.13 -29.37
C GLY A 629 -18.93 8.74 -28.01
N LYS A 630 -20.27 8.70 -27.91
CA LYS A 630 -20.97 8.19 -26.73
C LYS A 630 -20.97 6.66 -26.75
N ASN A 631 -20.21 6.03 -25.87
CA ASN A 631 -20.20 4.57 -25.69
C ASN A 631 -19.90 4.20 -24.23
N ALA A 632 -20.66 3.28 -23.66
CA ALA A 632 -20.40 2.80 -22.29
C ALA A 632 -19.08 2.00 -22.24
N GLY A 633 -18.39 2.03 -21.10
CA GLY A 633 -17.10 1.35 -20.89
C GLY A 633 -15.87 2.07 -21.47
N TYR A 634 -16.04 3.08 -22.34
CA TYR A 634 -14.93 3.85 -22.91
C TYR A 634 -14.73 5.19 -22.19
N ASN A 635 -14.29 5.11 -20.93
CA ASN A 635 -14.00 6.25 -20.05
C ASN A 635 -12.62 6.86 -20.36
N THR A 636 -12.30 8.02 -19.78
CA THR A 636 -10.92 8.54 -19.78
C THR A 636 -10.16 8.10 -18.54
N TRP A 637 -8.89 7.75 -18.73
CA TRP A 637 -8.02 7.19 -17.69
C TRP A 637 -6.98 8.22 -17.22
N GLN A 638 -6.64 8.19 -15.92
CA GLN A 638 -5.59 8.99 -15.31
C GLN A 638 -4.19 8.38 -15.56
N ASN A 639 -4.13 7.06 -15.74
CA ASN A 639 -2.90 6.32 -16.02
C ASN A 639 -3.23 5.05 -16.81
N PHE A 640 -2.21 4.32 -17.23
CA PHE A 640 -2.36 3.04 -17.94
C PHE A 640 -2.49 1.82 -16.99
N ALA A 641 -2.63 2.07 -15.69
CA ALA A 641 -3.14 1.13 -14.68
C ALA A 641 -4.68 1.24 -14.53
N TRP A 642 -5.36 1.81 -15.53
CA TRP A 642 -6.83 1.89 -15.63
C TRP A 642 -7.54 2.60 -14.47
N LYS A 643 -6.86 3.51 -13.76
CA LYS A 643 -7.54 4.43 -12.83
C LYS A 643 -8.41 5.40 -13.64
N GLU A 644 -9.72 5.39 -13.42
CA GLU A 644 -10.62 6.33 -14.10
C GLU A 644 -10.29 7.78 -13.72
N LYS A 645 -10.35 8.66 -14.72
CA LYS A 645 -10.36 10.12 -14.55
C LYS A 645 -11.75 10.69 -14.75
N HIS A 646 -12.41 10.37 -15.87
CA HIS A 646 -13.80 10.77 -16.14
C HIS A 646 -14.58 9.73 -16.94
N ALA A 647 -15.78 9.38 -16.48
CA ALA A 647 -16.73 8.56 -17.22
C ALA A 647 -17.04 9.13 -18.62
N ASN A 648 -17.32 8.25 -19.59
CA ASN A 648 -17.64 8.61 -20.98
C ASN A 648 -18.74 9.67 -21.08
N SER A 649 -19.74 9.62 -20.19
CA SER A 649 -20.84 10.58 -20.10
C SER A 649 -20.41 12.04 -19.89
N LYS A 650 -19.24 12.30 -19.28
CA LYS A 650 -18.69 13.65 -19.06
C LYS A 650 -17.90 14.17 -20.28
N VAL A 651 -17.34 13.27 -21.09
CA VAL A 651 -16.42 13.62 -22.21
C VAL A 651 -17.03 13.45 -23.60
N ALA A 652 -18.03 12.58 -23.78
CA ALA A 652 -18.62 12.29 -25.08
C ALA A 652 -19.38 13.48 -25.69
N ASN A 653 -19.52 13.44 -27.02
CA ASN A 653 -20.15 14.46 -27.86
C ASN A 653 -19.47 15.84 -27.76
N LYS A 654 -18.15 15.85 -27.52
CA LYS A 654 -17.27 17.03 -27.50
C LYS A 654 -16.03 16.76 -28.34
N THR A 655 -15.42 17.83 -28.85
CA THR A 655 -14.14 17.78 -29.58
C THR A 655 -13.00 18.21 -28.66
N TYR A 656 -11.87 17.50 -28.69
CA TYR A 656 -10.67 17.78 -27.90
C TYR A 656 -9.44 17.84 -28.81
N LEU A 657 -8.37 18.51 -28.35
CA LEU A 657 -7.06 18.37 -28.97
C LEU A 657 -6.39 17.10 -28.43
N ALA A 658 -6.21 16.08 -29.27
CA ALA A 658 -5.37 14.94 -28.96
C ALA A 658 -3.90 15.32 -29.24
N LYS A 659 -3.18 15.78 -28.22
CA LYS A 659 -1.77 16.20 -28.38
C LYS A 659 -0.86 15.03 -28.74
N GLY A 660 -1.01 13.92 -28.03
CA GLY A 660 -0.22 12.71 -28.24
C GLY A 660 -1.07 11.46 -28.40
N LEU A 661 -0.48 10.45 -29.05
CA LEU A 661 -0.97 9.08 -29.14
C LEU A 661 0.02 8.09 -28.51
N TYR A 662 -0.52 6.97 -28.06
CA TYR A 662 0.19 5.85 -27.44
C TYR A 662 -0.37 4.56 -28.05
N ASN A 663 0.45 3.74 -28.71
CA ASN A 663 0.01 2.45 -29.25
C ASN A 663 0.35 1.36 -28.24
N HIS A 664 -0.60 1.14 -27.32
CA HIS A 664 -0.44 0.27 -26.16
C HIS A 664 -0.30 -1.19 -26.60
N ALA A 665 0.49 -1.96 -25.86
CA ALA A 665 0.73 -3.38 -26.09
C ALA A 665 -0.55 -4.24 -26.15
N ASN A 666 -1.69 -3.77 -25.62
CA ASN A 666 -3.01 -4.40 -25.73
C ASN A 666 -3.68 -4.26 -27.13
N GLY A 667 -2.94 -3.77 -28.12
CA GLY A 667 -3.41 -3.59 -29.50
C GLY A 667 -4.33 -2.39 -29.72
N SER A 668 -4.55 -1.55 -28.70
CA SER A 668 -5.33 -0.31 -28.82
C SER A 668 -4.45 0.94 -28.81
N THR A 669 -4.69 1.85 -29.74
CA THR A 669 -4.20 3.23 -29.65
C THR A 669 -5.00 4.00 -28.59
N TYR A 670 -4.31 4.79 -27.78
CA TYR A 670 -4.89 5.75 -26.84
C TYR A 670 -4.43 7.17 -27.17
N TYR A 671 -5.34 8.13 -27.08
CA TYR A 671 -5.06 9.56 -27.26
C TYR A 671 -5.05 10.29 -25.92
N SER A 672 -4.05 11.15 -25.71
CA SER A 672 -4.00 12.07 -24.57
C SER A 672 -4.78 13.35 -24.91
N LEU A 673 -5.96 13.52 -24.29
CA LEU A 673 -6.92 14.57 -24.63
C LEU A 673 -6.69 15.87 -23.85
N TYR A 674 -6.86 17.01 -24.52
CA TYR A 674 -6.80 18.36 -23.95
C TYR A 674 -8.03 19.17 -24.39
N ASP A 675 -8.61 19.94 -23.47
CA ASP A 675 -9.77 20.81 -23.76
C ASP A 675 -9.36 22.17 -24.39
N SER A 676 -10.32 23.06 -24.64
CA SER A 676 -10.05 24.39 -25.20
C SER A 676 -9.26 25.34 -24.28
N LYS A 677 -9.04 24.99 -23.01
CA LYS A 677 -8.21 25.72 -22.05
C LYS A 677 -6.84 25.06 -21.85
N ASP A 678 -6.49 24.11 -22.73
CA ASP A 678 -5.33 23.24 -22.61
C ASP A 678 -5.29 22.39 -21.33
N THR A 679 -6.45 22.17 -20.69
CA THR A 679 -6.57 21.31 -19.51
C THR A 679 -6.58 19.85 -19.96
N TRP A 680 -5.70 19.03 -19.37
CA TRP A 680 -5.59 17.61 -19.72
C TRP A 680 -6.76 16.79 -19.16
N MET A 681 -7.47 16.09 -20.05
CA MET A 681 -8.73 15.38 -19.80
C MET A 681 -8.59 13.86 -19.66
N GLY A 682 -7.37 13.33 -19.74
CA GLY A 682 -7.09 11.89 -19.59
C GLY A 682 -6.72 11.20 -20.91
N TYR A 683 -6.36 9.92 -20.80
CA TYR A 683 -6.15 9.04 -21.95
C TYR A 683 -7.48 8.39 -22.38
N ILE A 684 -7.80 8.39 -23.67
CA ILE A 684 -9.00 7.73 -24.21
C ILE A 684 -8.64 6.74 -25.32
N ASN A 685 -9.39 5.64 -25.46
CA ASN A 685 -9.17 4.69 -26.56
C ASN A 685 -9.58 5.32 -27.90
N ALA A 686 -8.69 5.29 -28.89
CA ALA A 686 -8.87 5.91 -30.20
C ALA A 686 -10.07 5.37 -30.98
N LYS A 687 -10.53 4.14 -30.70
CA LYS A 687 -11.68 3.49 -31.35
C LYS A 687 -12.98 4.29 -31.21
N ILE A 688 -13.11 5.14 -30.19
CA ILE A 688 -14.26 6.05 -30.02
C ILE A 688 -13.94 7.53 -30.28
N ALA A 689 -12.72 7.85 -30.71
CA ALA A 689 -12.25 9.22 -30.89
C ALA A 689 -12.07 9.54 -32.39
N LYS A 690 -13.17 9.97 -33.04
CA LYS A 690 -13.16 10.25 -34.47
C LYS A 690 -12.32 11.50 -34.77
N ALA A 691 -11.26 11.36 -35.56
CA ALA A 691 -10.46 12.49 -36.01
C ALA A 691 -11.33 13.52 -36.76
N SER A 692 -11.19 14.78 -36.41
CA SER A 692 -11.84 15.92 -37.06
C SER A 692 -10.79 16.88 -37.60
N ALA A 693 -11.07 17.49 -38.75
CA ALA A 693 -10.11 18.36 -39.42
C ALA A 693 -9.83 19.67 -38.67
N ASN A 694 -10.75 20.13 -37.81
CA ASN A 694 -10.71 21.48 -37.23
C ASN A 694 -11.34 21.55 -35.82
N GLN A 695 -11.10 22.66 -35.13
CA GLN A 695 -11.51 22.92 -33.74
C GLN A 695 -13.04 22.87 -33.49
N GLN A 696 -13.86 23.14 -34.52
CA GLN A 696 -15.32 23.09 -34.42
C GLN A 696 -15.93 21.67 -34.37
N GLY A 697 -15.14 20.63 -34.64
CA GLY A 697 -15.64 19.27 -34.82
C GLY A 697 -16.32 19.04 -36.18
N ASP A 698 -16.78 17.82 -36.40
CA ASP A 698 -17.39 17.41 -37.68
C ASP A 698 -18.82 17.95 -37.86
N TYR A 699 -19.26 18.06 -39.12
CA TYR A 699 -20.67 18.24 -39.46
C TYR A 699 -21.46 16.99 -39.07
N ILE A 700 -22.39 17.13 -38.12
CA ILE A 700 -23.37 16.11 -37.76
C ILE A 700 -24.69 16.49 -38.45
N ASN A 701 -25.24 15.62 -39.29
CA ASN A 701 -26.56 15.83 -39.86
C ASN A 701 -27.63 15.75 -38.74
N TYR A 702 -28.49 16.77 -38.64
CA TYR A 702 -29.39 16.95 -37.50
C TYR A 702 -30.85 17.16 -37.95
N GLY A 703 -31.07 18.04 -38.94
CA GLY A 703 -32.35 18.15 -39.66
C GLY A 703 -33.57 18.57 -38.81
N LYS A 704 -33.36 19.24 -37.67
CA LYS A 704 -34.43 19.69 -36.76
C LYS A 704 -34.80 21.15 -37.00
N TYR A 705 -36.03 21.51 -36.66
CA TYR A 705 -36.46 22.91 -36.58
C TYR A 705 -36.14 23.46 -35.19
N VAL A 706 -35.57 24.67 -35.14
CA VAL A 706 -35.22 25.38 -33.92
C VAL A 706 -35.71 26.82 -34.01
N THR A 707 -36.32 27.33 -32.94
CA THR A 707 -36.72 28.74 -32.82
C THR A 707 -35.61 29.52 -32.14
N VAL A 708 -35.19 30.67 -32.68
CA VAL A 708 -34.12 31.49 -32.07
C VAL A 708 -34.68 32.35 -30.95
N ASN A 709 -34.04 32.30 -29.78
CA ASN A 709 -34.46 33.04 -28.60
C ASN A 709 -34.08 34.52 -28.71
N ASN A 710 -34.97 35.42 -28.24
CA ASN A 710 -34.77 36.86 -28.21
C ASN A 710 -33.89 37.31 -27.02
N ASN A 711 -32.70 36.71 -26.90
CA ASN A 711 -31.73 36.99 -25.85
C ASN A 711 -30.48 37.65 -26.46
N ALA A 712 -30.15 38.85 -25.97
CA ALA A 712 -28.93 39.56 -26.33
C ALA A 712 -27.70 38.69 -26.01
N GLY A 713 -26.86 38.44 -27.02
CA GLY A 713 -25.66 37.58 -26.93
C GLY A 713 -25.63 36.40 -27.92
N TYR A 714 -26.75 36.02 -28.52
CA TYR A 714 -26.82 34.89 -29.48
C TYR A 714 -26.96 35.35 -30.94
N ASN A 715 -25.89 35.95 -31.46
CA ASN A 715 -25.74 36.29 -32.88
C ASN A 715 -25.41 35.04 -33.72
N THR A 716 -25.60 35.10 -35.04
CA THR A 716 -25.14 34.05 -35.96
C THR A 716 -23.80 34.40 -36.59
N TRP A 717 -22.96 33.39 -36.77
CA TRP A 717 -21.57 33.51 -37.19
C TRP A 717 -21.35 32.99 -38.61
N GLN A 718 -20.53 33.68 -39.39
CA GLN A 718 -20.14 33.32 -40.76
C GLN A 718 -19.07 32.22 -40.76
N ASN A 719 -18.31 32.07 -39.68
CA ASN A 719 -17.31 31.03 -39.47
C ASN A 719 -17.05 30.81 -37.97
N PHE A 720 -16.26 29.80 -37.63
CA PHE A 720 -15.84 29.51 -36.24
C PHE A 720 -14.63 30.36 -35.77
N SER A 721 -14.20 31.31 -36.59
CA SER A 721 -13.31 32.43 -36.19
C SER A 721 -14.11 33.62 -35.64
N TRP A 722 -15.39 33.41 -35.30
CA TRP A 722 -16.30 34.40 -34.71
C TRP A 722 -16.49 35.68 -35.54
N LYS A 723 -16.38 35.60 -36.87
CA LYS A 723 -16.88 36.67 -37.74
C LYS A 723 -18.41 36.66 -37.71
N GLU A 724 -19.04 37.73 -37.25
CA GLU A 724 -20.51 37.84 -37.25
C GLU A 724 -21.06 37.76 -38.69
N LYS A 725 -22.24 37.15 -38.81
CA LYS A 725 -23.08 37.18 -40.01
C LYS A 725 -24.34 38.03 -39.78
N HIS A 726 -25.06 37.77 -38.69
CA HIS A 726 -26.27 38.51 -38.32
C HIS A 726 -26.41 38.66 -36.80
N ALA A 727 -26.62 39.89 -36.32
CA ALA A 727 -27.03 40.17 -34.95
C ALA A 727 -28.35 39.46 -34.59
N ASN A 728 -28.50 39.07 -33.32
CA ASN A 728 -29.65 38.35 -32.79
C ASN A 728 -31.00 39.00 -33.19
N SER A 729 -31.09 40.33 -33.18
CA SER A 729 -32.29 41.10 -33.56
C SER A 729 -32.79 40.89 -35.00
N LYS A 730 -31.99 40.31 -35.90
CA LYS A 730 -32.41 39.95 -37.26
C LYS A 730 -32.96 38.52 -37.36
N VAL A 731 -32.60 37.64 -36.41
CA VAL A 731 -32.91 36.20 -36.43
C VAL A 731 -33.82 35.73 -35.29
N ALA A 732 -33.94 36.50 -34.20
CA ALA A 732 -34.77 36.17 -33.04
C ALA A 732 -36.26 35.99 -33.40
N ASN A 733 -36.96 35.18 -32.60
CA ASN A 733 -38.37 34.84 -32.74
C ASN A 733 -38.75 34.22 -34.11
N LYS A 734 -37.79 33.61 -34.81
CA LYS A 734 -38.01 32.90 -36.07
C LYS A 734 -37.55 31.46 -35.95
N THR A 735 -38.24 30.56 -36.66
CA THR A 735 -37.90 29.13 -36.71
C THR A 735 -37.14 28.81 -37.98
N TYR A 736 -36.01 28.13 -37.81
CA TYR A 736 -35.08 27.76 -38.87
C TYR A 736 -34.86 26.24 -38.89
N LEU A 737 -34.51 25.71 -40.06
CA LEU A 737 -34.03 24.34 -40.18
C LEU A 737 -32.54 24.29 -39.82
N ALA A 738 -32.22 23.72 -38.66
CA ALA A 738 -30.86 23.36 -38.27
C ALA A 738 -30.44 22.09 -39.03
N LYS A 739 -30.00 22.23 -40.29
CA LYS A 739 -29.57 21.07 -41.11
C LYS A 739 -28.40 20.34 -40.47
N GLY A 740 -27.39 21.10 -40.03
CA GLY A 740 -26.17 20.60 -39.40
C GLY A 740 -26.01 21.03 -37.94
N MET A 741 -25.31 20.21 -37.18
CA MET A 741 -24.86 20.47 -35.81
C MET A 741 -23.35 20.23 -35.72
N TYR A 742 -22.66 21.06 -34.93
CA TYR A 742 -21.23 20.99 -34.65
C TYR A 742 -21.01 20.93 -33.13
N LYS A 743 -20.01 20.17 -32.68
CA LYS A 743 -19.65 20.00 -31.25
C LYS A 743 -18.28 20.60 -30.99
N HIS A 744 -18.24 21.93 -30.92
CA HIS A 744 -17.00 22.70 -30.84
C HIS A 744 -16.22 22.40 -29.57
N SER A 745 -14.89 22.47 -29.63
CA SER A 745 -14.02 22.17 -28.48
C SER A 745 -14.17 23.12 -27.28
N ASN A 746 -14.86 24.26 -27.44
CA ASN A 746 -15.22 25.17 -26.35
C ASN A 746 -16.42 24.66 -25.51
N GLY A 747 -16.81 23.40 -25.68
CA GLY A 747 -17.93 22.76 -24.99
C GLY A 747 -19.32 23.17 -25.48
N SER A 748 -19.43 24.14 -26.40
CA SER A 748 -20.71 24.57 -26.95
C SER A 748 -21.10 23.79 -28.22
N THR A 749 -22.39 23.50 -28.33
CA THR A 749 -23.00 22.99 -29.57
C THR A 749 -23.37 24.17 -30.46
N TYR A 750 -23.12 24.07 -31.76
CA TYR A 750 -23.53 25.08 -32.73
C TYR A 750 -24.40 24.46 -33.83
N TYR A 751 -25.50 25.13 -34.20
CA TYR A 751 -26.38 24.72 -35.30
C TYR A 751 -26.12 25.57 -36.53
N SER A 752 -26.07 24.93 -37.70
CA SER A 752 -26.03 25.58 -39.00
C SER A 752 -27.47 25.83 -39.48
N LEU A 753 -27.92 27.09 -39.38
CA LEU A 753 -29.31 27.47 -39.59
C LEU A 753 -29.62 27.76 -41.07
N TYR A 754 -30.80 27.34 -41.52
CA TYR A 754 -31.34 27.63 -42.85
C TYR A 754 -32.78 28.14 -42.76
N ASP A 755 -33.12 29.14 -43.57
CA ASP A 755 -34.47 29.73 -43.63
C ASP A 755 -35.46 28.90 -44.47
N ALA A 756 -36.69 29.42 -44.59
CA ALA A 756 -37.77 28.85 -45.40
C ALA A 756 -37.41 28.62 -46.88
N LYS A 757 -36.49 29.42 -47.43
CA LYS A 757 -36.03 29.36 -48.83
C LYS A 757 -34.80 28.48 -49.01
N GLY A 758 -34.26 27.93 -47.91
CA GLY A 758 -32.99 27.21 -47.91
C GLY A 758 -31.76 28.12 -47.90
N THR A 759 -31.92 29.43 -47.66
CA THR A 759 -30.82 30.39 -47.47
C THR A 759 -30.07 30.04 -46.19
N TRP A 760 -28.74 30.03 -46.22
CA TRP A 760 -27.94 29.78 -45.02
C TRP A 760 -27.79 31.03 -44.15
N MET A 761 -28.20 30.93 -42.89
CA MET A 761 -28.34 32.03 -41.95
C MET A 761 -27.22 32.12 -40.90
N GLY A 762 -26.18 31.29 -41.02
CA GLY A 762 -25.03 31.28 -40.11
C GLY A 762 -25.03 30.12 -39.11
N TYR A 763 -23.94 30.02 -38.34
CA TYR A 763 -23.85 29.15 -37.18
C TYR A 763 -24.37 29.88 -35.93
N ILE A 764 -25.27 29.27 -35.15
CA ILE A 764 -25.71 29.82 -33.84
C ILE A 764 -25.34 28.86 -32.71
N ASN A 765 -25.04 29.37 -31.50
CA ASN A 765 -24.90 28.52 -30.32
C ASN A 765 -26.27 27.94 -29.95
N ALA A 766 -26.36 26.63 -29.71
CA ALA A 766 -27.60 25.92 -29.41
C ALA A 766 -28.35 26.49 -28.19
N LYS A 767 -27.64 27.05 -27.19
CA LYS A 767 -28.26 27.71 -26.03
C LYS A 767 -29.08 28.96 -26.40
N GLY A 768 -28.81 29.55 -27.56
CA GLY A 768 -29.59 30.66 -28.13
C GLY A 768 -30.85 30.23 -28.88
N THR A 769 -31.23 28.96 -28.80
CA THR A 769 -32.38 28.40 -29.52
C THR A 769 -33.21 27.46 -28.64
N GLN A 770 -34.45 27.23 -29.05
CA GLN A 770 -35.35 26.23 -28.47
C GLN A 770 -35.72 25.22 -29.56
N GLU A 771 -35.49 23.92 -29.32
CA GLU A 771 -35.77 22.87 -30.31
C GLU A 771 -37.28 22.60 -30.44
N ALA A 772 -37.79 22.63 -31.67
CA ALA A 772 -39.14 22.20 -32.02
C ALA A 772 -39.18 20.75 -32.55
N GLY A 773 -38.02 20.12 -32.77
CA GLY A 773 -37.89 18.76 -33.29
C GLY A 773 -38.22 18.71 -34.78
N ASN A 774 -39.15 17.84 -35.19
CA ASN A 774 -39.57 17.74 -36.59
C ASN A 774 -40.63 18.82 -36.98
N ASN A 775 -41.08 19.64 -36.02
CA ASN A 775 -42.22 20.54 -36.16
C ASN A 775 -41.89 21.82 -36.92
N LYS A 776 -42.41 21.97 -38.14
CA LYS A 776 -42.26 23.19 -38.96
C LYS A 776 -42.87 24.44 -38.31
N GLN A 777 -43.83 24.28 -37.39
CA GLN A 777 -44.48 25.38 -36.70
C GLN A 777 -43.62 26.11 -35.65
N GLY A 778 -42.44 25.58 -35.31
CA GLY A 778 -41.63 26.13 -34.22
C GLY A 778 -42.22 25.79 -32.85
N VAL A 779 -41.68 26.43 -31.82
CA VAL A 779 -42.13 26.22 -30.43
C VAL A 779 -43.31 27.13 -30.09
N TYR A 780 -44.23 26.64 -29.26
CA TYR A 780 -45.32 27.43 -28.67
C TYR A 780 -44.73 28.58 -27.83
N GLN A 781 -45.15 29.80 -28.12
CA GLN A 781 -44.91 30.97 -27.29
C GLN A 781 -46.24 31.38 -26.66
N ASN A 782 -46.29 31.57 -25.33
CA ASN A 782 -47.48 32.12 -24.68
C ASN A 782 -47.71 33.55 -25.18
N PHE A 783 -48.94 33.88 -25.58
CA PHE A 783 -49.30 35.19 -26.10
C PHE A 783 -50.39 35.87 -25.28
N GLY A 784 -51.46 35.14 -24.96
CA GLY A 784 -52.46 35.55 -23.96
C GLY A 784 -53.24 36.83 -24.26
N LYS A 785 -53.30 37.28 -25.53
CA LYS A 785 -54.01 38.52 -25.92
C LYS A 785 -55.29 38.23 -26.70
N TYR A 786 -56.25 39.13 -26.59
CA TYR A 786 -57.42 39.14 -27.49
C TYR A 786 -57.02 39.66 -28.86
N VAL A 787 -57.55 39.03 -29.91
CA VAL A 787 -57.32 39.41 -31.31
C VAL A 787 -58.64 39.37 -32.08
N THR A 788 -58.90 40.39 -32.90
CA THR A 788 -60.07 40.46 -33.79
C THR A 788 -59.64 40.16 -35.23
N ILE A 789 -60.35 39.27 -35.93
CA ILE A 789 -59.99 38.81 -37.27
C ILE A 789 -60.52 39.78 -38.32
N SER A 790 -59.77 40.85 -38.60
CA SER A 790 -60.21 41.98 -39.42
C SER A 790 -59.85 41.85 -40.92
N LYS A 791 -59.88 40.64 -41.49
CA LYS A 791 -59.72 40.40 -42.94
C LYS A 791 -60.61 39.23 -43.39
N ASN A 792 -61.48 39.53 -44.37
CA ASN A 792 -62.56 38.66 -44.86
C ASN A 792 -62.07 37.58 -45.86
N ASP A 793 -60.91 37.78 -46.49
CA ASP A 793 -60.41 36.94 -47.58
C ASP A 793 -59.09 36.24 -47.25
N GLY A 794 -58.97 34.98 -47.66
CA GLY A 794 -57.71 34.25 -47.77
C GLY A 794 -57.12 33.63 -46.49
N TYR A 795 -57.79 33.74 -45.34
CA TYR A 795 -57.25 33.29 -44.04
C TYR A 795 -58.17 32.34 -43.27
N ASN A 796 -58.34 31.12 -43.75
CA ASN A 796 -59.04 30.05 -43.03
C ASN A 796 -58.25 29.60 -41.78
N THR A 797 -58.94 28.99 -40.81
CA THR A 797 -58.29 28.41 -39.63
C THR A 797 -57.88 26.96 -39.88
N TRP A 798 -56.72 26.58 -39.35
CA TRP A 798 -56.11 25.27 -39.59
C TRP A 798 -56.25 24.37 -38.36
N GLN A 799 -56.55 23.08 -38.57
CA GLN A 799 -56.53 22.05 -37.52
C GLN A 799 -55.08 21.66 -37.18
N ASN A 800 -54.15 21.82 -38.13
CA ASN A 800 -52.74 21.51 -37.94
C ASN A 800 -51.87 22.28 -38.96
N PHE A 801 -50.57 22.26 -38.74
CA PHE A 801 -49.58 22.86 -39.64
C PHE A 801 -49.21 21.96 -40.85
N SER A 802 -50.06 20.96 -41.13
CA SER A 802 -50.12 20.25 -42.41
C SER A 802 -51.20 20.84 -43.34
N TRP A 803 -51.75 22.01 -42.99
CA TRP A 803 -52.78 22.75 -43.74
C TRP A 803 -54.09 21.98 -43.95
N LYS A 804 -54.45 21.12 -43.00
CA LYS A 804 -55.85 20.65 -42.90
C LYS A 804 -56.69 21.77 -42.32
N GLU A 805 -57.71 22.22 -43.05
CA GLU A 805 -58.65 23.24 -42.58
C GLU A 805 -59.47 22.76 -41.36
N LYS A 806 -59.88 23.70 -40.51
CA LYS A 806 -60.78 23.50 -39.38
C LYS A 806 -62.06 24.30 -39.52
N GLN A 807 -61.98 25.58 -39.93
CA GLN A 807 -63.11 26.41 -40.30
C GLN A 807 -62.69 27.45 -41.37
N ALA A 808 -63.61 27.75 -42.29
CA ALA A 808 -63.44 28.83 -43.26
C ALA A 808 -63.36 30.20 -42.56
N ASN A 809 -62.72 31.19 -43.21
CA ASN A 809 -62.53 32.53 -42.64
C ASN A 809 -63.85 33.17 -42.19
N SER A 810 -64.94 33.00 -42.94
CA SER A 810 -66.27 33.54 -42.62
C SER A 810 -66.87 33.08 -41.28
N ALA A 811 -66.38 31.99 -40.68
CA ALA A 811 -66.80 31.55 -39.34
C ALA A 811 -66.09 32.32 -38.20
N VAL A 812 -64.98 33.00 -38.51
CA VAL A 812 -64.11 33.70 -37.54
C VAL A 812 -63.88 35.17 -37.87
N PHE A 813 -64.21 35.62 -39.08
CA PHE A 813 -64.13 37.02 -39.52
C PHE A 813 -64.96 37.95 -38.64
N ASP A 814 -64.45 39.16 -38.41
CA ASP A 814 -65.01 40.19 -37.52
C ASP A 814 -65.41 39.71 -36.11
N ARG A 815 -64.84 38.59 -35.65
CA ARG A 815 -64.97 38.07 -34.28
C ARG A 815 -63.66 38.22 -33.51
N THR A 816 -63.81 38.38 -32.20
CA THR A 816 -62.69 38.49 -31.25
C THR A 816 -62.45 37.15 -30.54
N PHE A 817 -61.19 36.74 -30.42
CA PHE A 817 -60.77 35.49 -29.80
C PHE A 817 -59.58 35.71 -28.88
N LEU A 818 -59.45 34.89 -27.83
CA LEU A 818 -58.23 34.79 -27.04
C LEU A 818 -57.18 33.99 -27.82
N ALA A 819 -56.15 34.65 -28.31
CA ALA A 819 -54.97 34.02 -28.89
C ALA A 819 -54.05 33.53 -27.75
N LYS A 820 -54.28 32.32 -27.24
CA LYS A 820 -53.49 31.76 -26.13
C LYS A 820 -52.03 31.54 -26.52
N GLY A 821 -51.78 31.05 -27.73
CA GLY A 821 -50.45 30.73 -28.24
C GLY A 821 -50.09 31.41 -29.55
N LEU A 822 -48.80 31.67 -29.73
CA LEU A 822 -48.15 32.19 -30.92
C LEU A 822 -47.10 31.19 -31.40
N TYR A 823 -47.12 30.88 -32.70
CA TYR A 823 -46.21 29.95 -33.36
C TYR A 823 -45.53 30.63 -34.55
N ASN A 824 -44.20 30.75 -34.53
CA ASN A 824 -43.43 31.35 -35.61
C ASN A 824 -43.02 30.26 -36.60
N HIS A 825 -43.88 29.97 -37.57
CA HIS A 825 -43.72 28.84 -38.49
C HIS A 825 -42.55 29.05 -39.46
N ALA A 826 -41.84 27.97 -39.80
CA ALA A 826 -40.67 27.94 -40.68
C ALA A 826 -40.95 28.26 -42.17
N ASN A 827 -42.11 28.84 -42.48
CA ASN A 827 -42.41 29.51 -43.75
C ASN A 827 -42.27 31.05 -43.64
N GLY A 828 -41.91 31.58 -42.47
CA GLY A 828 -41.77 33.00 -42.18
C GLY A 828 -43.07 33.70 -41.73
N SER A 829 -44.18 32.97 -41.60
CA SER A 829 -45.43 33.50 -41.04
C SER A 829 -45.62 33.12 -39.57
N THR A 830 -46.13 34.06 -38.78
CA THR A 830 -46.60 33.81 -37.41
C THR A 830 -48.06 33.34 -37.43
N TYR A 831 -48.43 32.42 -36.54
CA TYR A 831 -49.79 31.90 -36.39
C TYR A 831 -50.25 31.96 -34.94
N TYR A 832 -51.52 32.33 -34.73
CA TYR A 832 -52.17 32.36 -33.42
C TYR A 832 -53.08 31.14 -33.23
N SER A 833 -53.04 30.50 -32.06
CA SER A 833 -54.07 29.51 -31.66
C SER A 833 -55.25 30.23 -31.01
N LEU A 834 -56.40 30.23 -31.69
CA LEU A 834 -57.60 30.97 -31.32
C LEU A 834 -58.51 30.16 -30.39
N TYR A 835 -59.03 30.81 -29.34
CA TYR A 835 -60.01 30.27 -28.41
C TYR A 835 -61.13 31.30 -28.15
N ASP A 836 -62.35 30.84 -27.90
CA ASP A 836 -63.41 31.71 -27.33
C ASP A 836 -63.24 31.87 -25.81
N THR A 837 -64.13 32.66 -25.18
CA THR A 837 -64.15 32.84 -23.70
C THR A 837 -64.43 31.55 -22.93
N ASN A 838 -65.08 30.56 -23.56
CA ASN A 838 -65.42 29.28 -22.95
C ASN A 838 -64.24 28.29 -23.04
N GLY A 839 -63.15 28.68 -23.71
CA GLY A 839 -61.99 27.83 -23.95
C GLY A 839 -62.14 26.87 -25.14
N THR A 840 -63.19 27.00 -25.96
CA THR A 840 -63.35 26.23 -27.20
C THR A 840 -62.27 26.63 -28.18
N TRP A 841 -61.52 25.67 -28.70
CA TRP A 841 -60.44 25.95 -29.66
C TRP A 841 -60.95 26.04 -31.10
N TYR A 842 -60.70 27.17 -31.76
CA TYR A 842 -61.18 27.50 -33.11
C TYR A 842 -60.16 27.23 -34.23
N GLY A 843 -58.87 27.07 -33.92
CA GLY A 843 -57.84 26.67 -34.88
C GLY A 843 -56.55 27.47 -34.76
N TYR A 844 -55.63 27.26 -35.70
CA TYR A 844 -54.50 28.15 -35.93
C TYR A 844 -54.83 29.11 -37.08
N ILE A 845 -54.74 30.42 -36.89
CA ILE A 845 -54.89 31.43 -37.97
C ILE A 845 -53.55 32.14 -38.21
N ASN A 846 -53.30 32.61 -39.44
CA ASN A 846 -52.13 33.44 -39.72
C ASN A 846 -52.30 34.80 -39.02
N ALA A 847 -51.28 35.28 -38.31
CA ALA A 847 -51.32 36.54 -37.57
C ALA A 847 -51.66 37.75 -38.46
N ASN A 848 -51.33 37.71 -39.75
CA ASN A 848 -51.65 38.78 -40.70
C ASN A 848 -53.16 38.95 -40.97
N ALA A 849 -54.00 38.00 -40.55
CA ALA A 849 -55.46 38.09 -40.60
C ALA A 849 -56.06 38.87 -39.43
N ALA A 850 -55.29 39.05 -38.35
CA ALA A 850 -55.79 39.49 -37.05
C ALA A 850 -55.12 40.79 -36.59
N LYS A 851 -55.86 41.60 -35.83
CA LYS A 851 -55.33 42.75 -35.08
C LYS A 851 -55.47 42.47 -33.59
N VAL A 852 -54.50 42.88 -32.79
CA VAL A 852 -54.59 42.79 -31.33
C VAL A 852 -55.67 43.77 -30.84
N ALA A 853 -56.62 43.27 -30.05
CA ALA A 853 -57.66 44.05 -29.40
C ALA A 853 -57.18 44.53 -28.01
N PRO A 854 -57.72 45.64 -27.48
CA PRO A 854 -57.39 46.10 -26.13
C PRO A 854 -57.92 45.17 -25.03
N GLY A 855 -59.04 44.49 -25.26
CA GLY A 855 -59.69 43.61 -24.29
C GLY A 855 -60.65 42.60 -24.93
N VAL A 856 -61.57 42.06 -24.11
CA VAL A 856 -62.58 41.04 -24.49
C VAL A 856 -63.62 41.57 -25.50
N GLU A 857 -63.77 42.89 -25.56
CA GLU A 857 -64.75 43.65 -26.36
C GLU A 857 -64.41 43.64 -27.85
N GLY A 858 -63.13 43.45 -28.19
CA GLY A 858 -62.64 43.48 -29.56
C GLY A 858 -62.23 44.86 -30.05
N LEU A 859 -62.26 45.03 -31.36
CA LEU A 859 -62.11 46.33 -32.02
C LEU A 859 -63.49 46.84 -32.47
N PRO A 860 -63.76 48.16 -32.38
CA PRO A 860 -65.03 48.74 -32.83
C PRO A 860 -65.21 48.63 -34.34
N ILE A 861 -66.39 48.19 -34.76
CA ILE A 861 -66.90 48.31 -36.12
C ILE A 861 -67.70 49.61 -36.19
N ILE A 862 -67.17 50.61 -36.88
CA ILE A 862 -67.78 51.94 -37.02
C ILE A 862 -68.60 51.97 -38.32
N PHE A 863 -69.88 52.36 -38.23
CA PHE A 863 -70.71 52.55 -39.42
C PHE A 863 -70.27 53.82 -40.16
N GLN A 864 -69.95 53.71 -41.46
CA GLN A 864 -69.60 54.88 -42.28
C GLN A 864 -70.82 55.55 -42.92
N ASP A 865 -71.93 54.83 -43.10
CA ASP A 865 -73.13 55.32 -43.78
C ASP A 865 -74.32 55.49 -42.81
N GLY A 866 -74.64 56.74 -42.46
CA GLY A 866 -75.96 57.15 -41.95
C GLY A 866 -76.32 56.72 -40.52
N LEU A 867 -76.27 57.66 -39.57
CA LEU A 867 -76.71 57.47 -38.18
C LEU A 867 -78.21 57.15 -38.10
N LYS A 868 -78.56 55.92 -37.68
CA LYS A 868 -79.95 55.51 -37.44
C LYS A 868 -80.46 56.04 -36.09
N SER A 869 -81.55 56.80 -36.14
CA SER A 869 -82.27 57.30 -34.95
C SER A 869 -83.02 56.18 -34.22
N PHE A 870 -83.13 56.28 -32.89
CA PHE A 870 -83.79 55.31 -31.99
C PHE A 870 -85.24 54.92 -32.36
N LYS A 871 -85.91 55.71 -33.21
CA LYS A 871 -87.32 55.54 -33.59
C LYS A 871 -87.64 54.29 -34.42
N GLU A 872 -86.63 53.64 -35.02
CA GLU A 872 -86.79 52.30 -35.62
C GLU A 872 -86.68 51.15 -34.59
N PHE A 873 -86.35 51.44 -33.32
CA PHE A 873 -85.89 50.43 -32.35
C PHE A 873 -86.66 50.37 -31.02
N ASN A 874 -87.47 51.39 -30.68
CA ASN A 874 -88.06 51.48 -29.33
C ASN A 874 -89.57 51.22 -29.26
N ASN A 875 -89.92 50.16 -28.54
CA ASN A 875 -91.03 50.13 -27.59
C ASN A 875 -90.92 48.84 -26.74
N SER A 876 -90.01 48.78 -25.74
CA SER A 876 -89.99 47.85 -24.58
C SER A 876 -88.61 47.65 -23.88
N TYR A 877 -87.59 48.47 -24.09
CA TYR A 877 -86.25 48.22 -23.51
C TYR A 877 -85.76 49.35 -22.59
N PRO A 878 -85.63 49.11 -21.27
CA PRO A 878 -84.95 50.03 -20.37
C PRO A 878 -83.45 50.07 -20.66
N ILE A 879 -82.84 51.25 -20.51
CA ILE A 879 -81.37 51.39 -20.48
C ILE A 879 -80.88 50.74 -19.18
N TRP A 880 -80.28 49.55 -19.29
CA TRP A 880 -79.70 48.86 -18.13
C TRP A 880 -78.38 49.52 -17.71
N THR A 881 -78.37 50.15 -16.55
CA THR A 881 -77.18 50.73 -15.94
C THR A 881 -76.41 49.68 -15.16
N ASP A 882 -75.36 49.11 -15.75
CA ASP A 882 -74.20 48.66 -14.98
C ASP A 882 -72.89 48.96 -15.71
N LEU A 883 -72.44 50.21 -15.54
CA LEU A 883 -71.07 50.67 -15.72
C LEU A 883 -70.88 51.95 -14.86
N SER A 884 -71.22 51.81 -13.57
CA SER A 884 -70.91 52.73 -12.46
C SER A 884 -71.00 54.25 -12.73
N PHE A 885 -72.21 54.77 -12.95
CA PHE A 885 -72.51 56.22 -12.76
C PHE A 885 -73.87 56.40 -12.09
N LYS A 886 -73.97 57.40 -11.22
CA LYS A 886 -75.14 57.66 -10.37
C LYS A 886 -75.60 59.11 -10.50
N GLU A 887 -76.90 59.30 -10.75
CA GLU A 887 -77.74 60.50 -10.49
C GLU A 887 -77.18 61.89 -10.88
N LYS A 888 -77.86 62.74 -11.65
CA LYS A 888 -79.32 62.96 -11.74
C LYS A 888 -79.75 63.27 -13.18
N VAL A 889 -80.76 62.57 -13.70
CA VAL A 889 -81.54 63.01 -14.88
C VAL A 889 -83.01 62.66 -14.69
N THR A 890 -83.89 63.66 -14.73
CA THR A 890 -85.35 63.44 -14.94
C THR A 890 -85.88 64.52 -15.89
N GLY A 891 -86.65 64.13 -16.92
CA GLY A 891 -87.38 65.09 -17.77
C GLY A 891 -87.31 64.95 -19.31
N TRP A 892 -86.67 63.91 -19.86
CA TRP A 892 -86.32 63.82 -21.28
C TRP A 892 -87.19 62.80 -22.06
N ARG A 893 -87.14 62.81 -23.40
CA ARG A 893 -88.01 62.02 -24.32
C ARG A 893 -87.17 61.10 -25.23
N ASP A 894 -87.78 60.03 -25.76
CA ASP A 894 -87.13 58.93 -26.51
C ASP A 894 -86.45 59.28 -27.87
N ALA A 895 -86.31 60.56 -28.23
CA ALA A 895 -85.91 60.98 -29.58
C ALA A 895 -84.39 61.05 -29.81
N ASP A 896 -83.59 61.13 -28.75
CA ASP A 896 -82.26 61.75 -28.83
C ASP A 896 -81.10 60.77 -29.07
N PHE A 897 -81.35 59.45 -29.20
CA PHE A 897 -80.30 58.42 -29.23
C PHE A 897 -80.07 57.76 -30.61
N CYS A 898 -78.83 57.27 -30.83
CA CYS A 898 -78.41 56.52 -32.02
C CYS A 898 -77.30 55.50 -31.70
N VAL A 899 -77.06 54.54 -32.60
CA VAL A 899 -75.92 53.61 -32.50
C VAL A 899 -74.69 54.18 -33.23
N THR A 900 -73.55 54.28 -32.55
CA THR A 900 -72.30 54.83 -33.11
C THR A 900 -71.30 53.77 -33.59
N SER A 901 -71.25 52.61 -32.92
CA SER A 901 -70.40 51.48 -33.33
C SER A 901 -70.89 50.14 -32.77
N VAL A 902 -70.38 49.04 -33.31
CA VAL A 902 -70.67 47.67 -32.89
C VAL A 902 -69.40 46.99 -32.36
N TYR A 903 -69.54 46.24 -31.26
CA TYR A 903 -68.47 45.43 -30.69
C TYR A 903 -68.88 43.96 -30.70
N HIS A 904 -68.08 43.13 -31.38
CA HIS A 904 -68.24 41.67 -31.42
C HIS A 904 -67.37 41.03 -30.34
N HIS A 905 -67.93 41.01 -29.13
CA HIS A 905 -67.27 40.58 -27.90
C HIS A 905 -66.95 39.07 -27.93
N ALA A 906 -65.86 38.66 -27.29
CA ALA A 906 -65.28 37.32 -27.42
C ALA A 906 -66.16 36.16 -26.89
N ASN A 907 -67.25 36.47 -26.19
CA ASN A 907 -68.28 35.50 -25.77
C ASN A 907 -69.43 35.33 -26.79
N GLY A 908 -69.35 35.95 -27.97
CA GLY A 908 -70.40 35.89 -29.00
C GLY A 908 -71.59 36.82 -28.77
N SER A 909 -71.53 37.73 -27.78
CA SER A 909 -72.49 38.82 -27.63
C SER A 909 -72.14 39.97 -28.56
N ILE A 910 -73.18 40.61 -29.10
CA ILE A 910 -73.06 41.84 -29.89
C ILE A 910 -73.50 42.99 -28.99
N TYR A 911 -72.61 43.98 -28.83
CA TYR A 911 -72.90 45.20 -28.09
C TYR A 911 -72.94 46.39 -29.04
N TYR A 912 -74.00 47.18 -28.93
CA TYR A 912 -74.19 48.42 -29.66
C TYR A 912 -73.79 49.59 -28.78
N GLN A 913 -72.78 50.36 -29.17
CA GLN A 913 -72.42 51.62 -28.53
C GLN A 913 -73.53 52.64 -28.82
N ILE A 914 -74.17 53.16 -27.78
CA ILE A 914 -75.24 54.16 -27.90
C ILE A 914 -74.64 55.54 -27.63
N GLY A 915 -74.92 56.46 -28.55
CA GLY A 915 -74.65 57.88 -28.39
C GLY A 915 -75.93 58.71 -28.34
N GLN A 916 -75.87 59.85 -27.68
CA GLN A 916 -76.95 60.85 -27.66
C GLN A 916 -76.54 62.06 -28.51
N PHE A 917 -77.48 62.57 -29.31
CA PHE A 917 -77.35 63.87 -29.95
C PHE A 917 -77.47 64.98 -28.91
N SER A 918 -76.42 65.78 -28.74
CA SER A 918 -76.54 67.06 -28.05
C SER A 918 -77.48 67.96 -28.84
N GLY A 919 -78.46 68.58 -28.18
CA GLY A 919 -79.34 69.59 -28.78
C GLY A 919 -78.64 70.92 -29.08
N VAL A 920 -77.33 71.02 -28.82
CA VAL A 920 -76.48 72.18 -29.11
C VAL A 920 -75.10 71.69 -29.56
N GLU A 921 -74.68 72.12 -30.75
CA GLU A 921 -73.41 71.80 -31.45
C GLU A 921 -73.18 70.32 -31.82
N GLU A 922 -72.43 70.10 -32.90
CA GLU A 922 -72.32 68.80 -33.60
C GLU A 922 -71.43 67.79 -32.85
N GLY A 923 -72.00 67.16 -31.82
CA GLY A 923 -71.33 66.12 -31.03
C GLY A 923 -72.27 65.01 -30.58
N ILE A 924 -71.91 63.76 -30.88
CA ILE A 924 -72.59 62.58 -30.34
C ILE A 924 -71.78 62.06 -29.15
N VAL A 925 -72.34 62.21 -27.96
CA VAL A 925 -71.70 61.74 -26.72
C VAL A 925 -72.09 60.29 -26.48
N THR A 926 -71.13 59.38 -26.28
CA THR A 926 -71.43 57.99 -25.89
C THR A 926 -72.08 57.96 -24.51
N VAL A 927 -73.29 57.41 -24.42
CA VAL A 927 -74.08 57.34 -23.17
C VAL A 927 -74.15 55.93 -22.58
N GLY A 928 -73.77 54.88 -23.34
CA GLY A 928 -73.73 53.51 -22.85
C GLY A 928 -73.55 52.47 -23.95
N TYR A 929 -73.73 51.20 -23.57
CA TYR A 929 -73.70 50.05 -24.49
C TYR A 929 -74.91 49.16 -24.25
N ILE A 930 -75.62 48.77 -25.31
CA ILE A 930 -76.77 47.86 -25.23
C ILE A 930 -76.38 46.48 -25.76
N ASN A 931 -76.61 45.44 -24.94
CA ASN A 931 -76.59 44.04 -25.36
C ASN A 931 -77.91 43.71 -26.08
N SER A 932 -77.85 42.96 -27.18
CA SER A 932 -79.00 42.69 -28.08
C SER A 932 -80.12 41.79 -27.52
N LYS A 933 -80.29 41.63 -26.19
CA LYS A 933 -81.11 40.56 -25.57
C LYS A 933 -81.89 40.90 -24.26
N ALA A 934 -82.19 42.17 -23.94
CA ALA A 934 -82.84 42.57 -22.65
C ALA A 934 -84.39 42.59 -22.67
N THR A 935 -85.06 42.88 -21.53
CA THR A 935 -86.54 42.98 -21.35
C THR A 935 -86.99 43.91 -20.15
N PRO A 936 -88.27 44.34 -20.02
CA PRO A 936 -88.72 45.48 -19.16
C PRO A 936 -89.52 45.19 -17.86
N LEU A 937 -89.68 46.24 -17.02
CA LEU A 937 -90.65 46.38 -15.90
C LEU A 937 -91.02 47.89 -15.64
N ILE A 938 -92.01 48.19 -14.77
CA ILE A 938 -92.71 49.51 -14.64
C ILE A 938 -92.54 50.16 -13.24
N ALA A 939 -92.68 51.50 -13.12
CA ALA A 939 -92.37 52.33 -11.93
C ALA A 939 -93.50 53.30 -11.47
N THR A 940 -93.31 53.97 -10.31
CA THR A 940 -94.15 55.08 -9.76
C THR A 940 -93.28 56.18 -9.07
N PRO A 941 -93.75 57.45 -8.85
CA PRO A 941 -92.84 58.61 -8.99
C PRO A 941 -92.90 59.79 -7.96
N ARG A 942 -91.74 60.50 -7.83
CA ARG A 942 -91.57 61.99 -7.64
C ARG A 942 -91.96 62.67 -6.30
N PRO A 943 -91.63 63.97 -6.03
CA PRO A 943 -90.71 64.93 -6.72
C PRO A 943 -89.78 65.83 -5.81
N ASP A 944 -89.06 66.77 -6.46
CA ASP A 944 -88.60 68.11 -5.94
C ASP A 944 -87.50 68.18 -4.84
N TYR A 945 -86.80 69.30 -4.49
CA TYR A 945 -86.81 70.72 -4.94
C TYR A 945 -85.40 71.41 -4.80
N LEU A 946 -85.28 72.76 -4.80
CA LEU A 946 -84.93 73.58 -5.98
C LEU A 946 -84.82 75.11 -5.65
N GLN A 947 -83.69 75.62 -5.11
CA GLN A 947 -83.35 77.07 -4.94
C GLN A 947 -81.81 77.26 -4.97
N VAL A 948 -81.12 78.37 -5.34
CA VAL A 948 -81.40 79.79 -5.75
C VAL A 948 -81.13 80.89 -4.69
N THR A 949 -79.97 81.60 -4.77
CA THR A 949 -79.72 83.04 -4.41
C THR A 949 -78.28 83.50 -4.80
N THR A 950 -77.90 84.77 -4.56
CA THR A 950 -76.74 85.48 -5.19
C THR A 950 -75.78 86.20 -4.21
N ASP A 951 -74.44 86.15 -4.39
CA ASP A 951 -73.52 87.33 -4.39
C ASP A 951 -71.98 87.04 -4.53
N LYS A 952 -71.26 87.97 -5.20
CA LYS A 952 -69.88 88.51 -4.97
C LYS A 952 -68.54 87.70 -4.97
N VAL A 953 -67.66 88.07 -5.95
CA VAL A 953 -66.29 88.69 -5.81
C VAL A 953 -64.96 87.85 -5.67
N PHE A 954 -63.92 88.28 -6.45
CA PHE A 954 -62.45 87.98 -6.44
C PHE A 954 -61.95 86.51 -6.65
N ALA A 955 -60.63 86.23 -6.76
CA ALA A 955 -59.68 86.45 -7.88
C ALA A 955 -58.30 85.74 -7.63
N GLU A 956 -57.48 85.48 -8.68
CA GLU A 956 -56.04 85.08 -8.63
C GLU A 956 -55.74 83.64 -8.06
N LYS A 957 -54.55 82.97 -8.07
CA LYS A 957 -53.19 82.93 -8.72
C LYS A 957 -52.49 81.59 -8.28
N SER A 958 -51.32 81.07 -8.73
CA SER A 958 -50.56 81.00 -10.01
C SER A 958 -49.20 80.24 -9.84
N VAL A 959 -48.53 79.83 -10.94
CA VAL A 959 -47.09 79.38 -11.07
C VAL A 959 -46.73 77.87 -10.81
N TRP A 960 -45.60 77.43 -11.41
CA TRP A 960 -44.85 76.14 -11.34
C TRP A 960 -44.06 75.94 -10.00
N PRO A 961 -43.16 74.92 -9.75
CA PRO A 961 -42.83 73.64 -10.44
C PRO A 961 -42.67 72.36 -9.53
N TRP A 962 -42.42 71.20 -10.16
CA TRP A 962 -41.63 69.99 -9.75
C TRP A 962 -41.50 69.49 -8.27
N SER A 963 -41.67 68.16 -8.12
CA SER A 963 -40.81 67.18 -7.38
C SER A 963 -41.32 66.41 -6.12
N TYR A 964 -41.04 65.09 -6.13
CA TYR A 964 -40.94 64.05 -5.08
C TYR A 964 -42.04 63.75 -4.02
N LEU A 965 -42.08 62.46 -3.62
CA LEU A 965 -42.98 61.81 -2.63
C LEU A 965 -42.42 61.78 -1.21
N LYS A 966 -43.29 61.66 -0.17
CA LYS A 966 -43.11 60.67 0.93
C LYS A 966 -44.29 60.48 1.91
N SER A 967 -44.50 59.21 2.30
CA SER A 967 -45.09 58.69 3.56
C SER A 967 -46.56 59.02 3.94
N ALA A 968 -47.14 58.22 4.86
CA ALA A 968 -48.54 58.22 5.30
C ALA A 968 -48.66 57.82 6.80
N TYR A 969 -49.82 58.02 7.45
CA TYR A 969 -50.28 57.22 8.63
C TYR A 969 -51.73 57.55 9.10
N TYR A 970 -52.37 56.57 9.75
CA TYR A 970 -53.45 56.55 10.76
C TYR A 970 -54.77 57.37 10.66
N TRP A 971 -55.90 56.64 10.73
CA TRP A 971 -56.85 56.52 11.89
C TRP A 971 -57.73 55.26 11.63
N ASP A 972 -58.27 54.45 12.56
CA ASP A 972 -58.47 54.54 14.02
C ASP A 972 -58.35 53.16 14.75
N GLY A 973 -57.20 52.46 14.60
CA GLY A 973 -56.63 51.69 15.72
C GLY A 973 -57.04 50.23 16.02
N LYS A 974 -57.14 49.31 15.04
CA LYS A 974 -56.90 47.83 15.17
C LYS A 974 -56.86 47.10 13.81
N GLU A 975 -56.27 45.90 13.75
CA GLU A 975 -56.09 45.06 12.52
C GLU A 975 -57.22 43.98 12.36
N TRP A 976 -57.31 42.99 11.45
CA TRP A 976 -56.31 42.12 10.77
C TRP A 976 -56.57 41.80 9.26
N ILE A 977 -56.51 40.52 8.82
CA ILE A 977 -55.94 40.08 7.52
C ILE A 977 -56.60 38.80 6.90
N VAL A 978 -57.10 38.88 5.65
CA VAL A 978 -57.22 37.81 4.61
C VAL A 978 -57.74 38.42 3.28
N ASP A 979 -57.53 37.91 2.04
CA ASP A 979 -56.63 36.89 1.45
C ASP A 979 -56.40 37.20 -0.06
N PHE A 980 -55.35 36.64 -0.70
CA PHE A 980 -55.00 36.83 -2.12
C PHE A 980 -55.96 36.19 -3.15
N ALA A 981 -56.87 35.30 -2.75
CA ALA A 981 -57.99 34.87 -3.60
C ALA A 981 -59.13 35.90 -3.68
N GLY A 982 -59.04 37.02 -2.95
CA GLY A 982 -60.00 38.12 -3.04
C GLY A 982 -61.29 37.91 -2.25
N ASN A 983 -61.30 37.03 -1.24
CA ASN A 983 -62.36 36.96 -0.23
C ASN A 983 -61.77 37.02 1.18
N TRP A 984 -62.49 37.71 2.05
CA TRP A 984 -62.28 37.86 3.50
C TRP A 984 -62.63 36.54 4.25
N PHE A 985 -62.62 36.39 5.59
CA PHE A 985 -62.84 37.33 6.70
C PHE A 985 -62.08 36.88 7.97
N GLY A 986 -61.63 37.82 8.82
CA GLY A 986 -61.36 37.50 10.25
C GLY A 986 -60.25 38.31 10.94
N GLU A 987 -60.52 38.76 12.16
CA GLU A 987 -59.59 39.46 13.05
C GLU A 987 -58.97 38.50 14.10
N GLU A 988 -57.75 37.98 13.86
CA GLU A 988 -56.80 37.52 14.91
C GLU A 988 -55.23 37.74 14.38
N GLU A 989 -53.40 38.99 15.09
CA GLU A 989 -51.98 39.49 14.81
C GLU A 989 -50.80 38.48 14.98
N ILE A 990 -49.94 38.30 13.95
CA ILE A 990 -48.64 37.58 14.08
C ILE A 990 -47.47 38.37 13.46
N SER A 991 -46.29 38.28 14.10
CA SER A 991 -45.26 39.32 14.12
C SER A 991 -44.26 39.37 12.96
N ASN A 992 -43.59 40.53 12.86
CA ASN A 992 -42.49 40.85 11.93
C ASN A 992 -41.37 39.80 11.81
N GLU A 993 -41.16 38.95 12.82
CA GLU A 993 -40.09 37.93 12.78
C GLU A 993 -40.35 36.83 11.74
N GLN A 994 -41.62 36.58 11.40
CA GLN A 994 -41.99 35.68 10.30
C GLN A 994 -41.80 36.36 8.93
N LEU A 995 -42.06 37.66 8.82
CA LEU A 995 -41.92 38.44 7.59
C LEU A 995 -40.44 38.57 7.16
N GLN A 996 -39.53 38.76 8.12
CA GLN A 996 -38.08 38.87 7.90
C GLN A 996 -37.45 37.63 7.23
N LYS A 997 -38.03 36.43 7.38
CA LYS A 997 -37.47 35.18 6.83
C LYS A 997 -37.79 34.94 5.34
N LEU A 998 -38.67 35.72 4.72
CA LEU A 998 -39.20 35.43 3.37
C LEU A 998 -38.63 36.28 2.21
N LEU A 999 -37.90 37.37 2.49
CA LEU A 999 -37.46 38.35 1.47
C LEU A 999 -35.93 38.43 1.25
N ALA A 1000 -35.16 37.51 1.83
CA ALA A 1000 -33.70 37.53 1.87
C ALA A 1000 -32.85 37.27 0.57
N PRO A 1001 -33.34 37.02 -0.68
CA PRO A 1001 -32.43 36.67 -1.80
C PRO A 1001 -31.99 37.78 -2.77
N HIS A 1002 -32.58 39.00 -2.79
CA HIS A 1002 -32.52 39.88 -3.98
C HIS A 1002 -32.15 41.37 -3.73
N LEU A 1003 -30.89 41.66 -3.43
CA LEU A 1003 -30.21 42.89 -3.90
C LEU A 1003 -28.66 42.78 -3.77
N LYS A 1004 -27.91 43.43 -4.68
CA LYS A 1004 -26.44 43.54 -4.65
C LYS A 1004 -26.02 44.98 -4.32
N LYS A 1005 -24.87 45.17 -3.64
CA LYS A 1005 -24.12 46.44 -3.62
C LYS A 1005 -22.97 46.47 -4.63
N PRO A 1006 -22.49 47.66 -5.08
CA PRO A 1006 -21.51 47.78 -6.17
C PRO A 1006 -20.11 48.32 -5.77
N THR A 1007 -19.11 47.92 -6.57
CA THR A 1007 -17.88 48.63 -7.02
C THR A 1007 -17.05 49.59 -6.12
N SER A 1008 -15.76 49.24 -6.04
CA SER A 1008 -14.57 50.14 -6.14
C SER A 1008 -14.09 50.95 -4.91
N PRO A 1009 -12.79 51.35 -4.84
CA PRO A 1009 -12.14 51.82 -3.60
C PRO A 1009 -11.95 53.34 -3.49
N GLY A 1010 -11.84 53.84 -2.25
CA GLY A 1010 -11.49 55.23 -1.88
C GLY A 1010 -11.30 55.38 -0.35
N LYS A 1011 -10.64 56.46 0.11
CA LYS A 1011 -10.17 56.70 1.50
C LYS A 1011 -10.89 57.91 2.14
N GLU A 1012 -11.16 57.84 3.45
CA GLU A 1012 -11.11 58.93 4.48
C GLU A 1012 -12.03 60.19 4.32
N VAL A 1013 -12.45 60.98 5.33
CA VAL A 1013 -12.63 60.89 6.82
C VAL A 1013 -13.52 62.11 7.29
N GLY A 1014 -14.17 62.06 8.47
CA GLY A 1014 -14.85 63.21 9.13
C GLY A 1014 -16.40 63.04 9.25
N GLU A 1015 -17.10 62.97 10.38
CA GLU A 1015 -17.12 63.72 11.69
C GLU A 1015 -17.83 65.10 11.62
N TYR A 1016 -18.70 65.53 12.57
CA TYR A 1016 -19.53 64.85 13.60
C TYR A 1016 -20.66 65.81 14.08
N GLY A 1017 -21.72 65.28 14.72
CA GLY A 1017 -22.62 66.02 15.65
C GLY A 1017 -24.03 66.38 15.13
N GLU A 1018 -25.07 66.49 15.97
CA GLU A 1018 -25.19 66.11 17.40
C GLU A 1018 -26.67 65.99 17.89
N SER A 1019 -26.89 65.15 18.91
CA SER A 1019 -27.92 65.27 19.97
C SER A 1019 -29.34 64.63 19.84
N LYS A 1020 -29.76 64.08 21.00
CA LYS A 1020 -31.10 63.74 21.52
C LYS A 1020 -31.79 62.43 21.09
N GLU A 1021 -32.61 61.94 22.02
CA GLU A 1021 -32.78 60.50 22.30
C GLU A 1021 -34.23 59.99 22.20
N ILE A 1022 -34.35 58.80 21.62
CA ILE A 1022 -35.22 57.68 22.03
C ILE A 1022 -36.66 58.03 22.47
N TYR A 1023 -37.61 57.86 21.55
CA TYR A 1023 -38.73 56.92 21.71
C TYR A 1023 -39.20 56.43 20.32
N VAL A 1024 -38.73 55.24 19.92
CA VAL A 1024 -39.44 54.12 19.24
C VAL A 1024 -40.73 54.48 18.44
N TRP A 1025 -40.94 54.15 17.17
CA TRP A 1025 -40.20 53.49 16.05
C TRP A 1025 -40.97 53.84 14.74
N GLY A 1026 -40.64 53.40 13.51
CA GLY A 1026 -39.62 52.52 12.93
C GLY A 1026 -39.65 52.66 11.38
N TYR A 1027 -38.62 52.24 10.64
CA TYR A 1027 -38.27 52.93 9.39
C TYR A 1027 -37.52 52.12 8.31
N HIS A 1028 -37.56 52.62 7.06
CA HIS A 1028 -36.42 52.53 6.12
C HIS A 1028 -35.25 53.37 6.67
N ASN A 1029 -33.99 52.95 6.73
CA ASN A 1029 -33.29 51.87 5.99
C ASN A 1029 -33.84 50.46 6.19
#